data_AF-E1ZHQ1-F1
#
_entry.id   AF-E1ZHQ1-F1
#
_cell.length_a   1.000
_cell.length_b   1.000
_cell.length_c   1.000
_cell.angle_alpha   90.00
_cell.angle_beta   90.00
_cell.angle_gamma   90.00
#
_symmetry.space_group_name_H-M   'P 1'
#
loop_
_entity.id
_entity.type
_entity.pdbx_description
1 polymer ?
#
loop_
_entity_poly.entity_id
_entity_poly.type
_entity_poly.pdbx_seq_one_letter_code
_entity_poly.pdbx_strand_id
1 'polypeptide(L)'
;MAAAGQLPRLLPRLLLLLVAVAAPLASAQTACEMNPTVAACESYTVAEAVLQRDLASLCGSSQLGGATYSGWPAACTLWHECQQGRAAPASCQPLALLQTACNESPMLEACMPYLLMCAPQSVVRQCAQQPPIRQLRSSMQLYTAVQELCAADADLQAGECRSCSAQTFDPDKVTVQALQANCADPLGSLAALCLEEQGLSGSTLGSTAGDQNDTCSTWASFCLSDVGSGFWGLCGGKRNGTAQAPAAAAVPSPSPVAASPPPVQLLQPPSERASAQGQLVPGSSLTGAESVTGTTEAAPPPSPRPATTTPAGSVAAPATCYEDPGLERCRSFQQSDEASVADIQRLCDAMPSMVGCGLWDQCSTGAASGSYCQPFSALGSICLANPATDGCQRWASLCTTAGSVVQQCITAAPIRTVMGTSQTMEAVAQACSLHGASVAGCQQCAAGWRSCTNPLAVLSRLCLASPEISQCSNFEVMCAEAGTTFSSLCGRGTRTIASGIAGNSSSGGSSEVPATASSGGGNSSSEVEAVARMYLHASMSAMILFKSWVPSSGGAYVASCLAIIAIAVVALKALNLHLEACWATQLTGADDSVGGGGGFGSLDYGSSPARASLDIKDPRRSSNMPMLRQSMRQSSMTHQQQQHPQQPQRFITRPEASCGFAAPLAFLHARWAPGALARNVVRSALTGAAVLLDYCLMLVVVTFNLGLILSATLGFCLGALAFGHLGERVAAAAAAAAVDVRAPPMAVPRTTSLQPTPENDTDLQYITSHQPLPPHTLGVRIQ
;
A
#
# COMPACT_ATOMS: atom_id res chain seq x y z
N MET A 1 -54.38 0.34 -21.66
CA MET A 1 -53.56 1.32 -20.93
C MET A 1 -54.00 1.46 -19.46
N ALA A 2 -54.06 0.37 -18.69
CA ALA A 2 -54.45 0.41 -17.26
C ALA A 2 -53.57 -0.46 -16.34
N ALA A 3 -52.41 -0.94 -16.82
CA ALA A 3 -51.52 -1.83 -16.08
C ALA A 3 -50.13 -1.23 -15.78
N ALA A 4 -49.91 0.07 -16.04
CA ALA A 4 -48.60 0.71 -15.87
C ALA A 4 -48.38 1.37 -14.48
N GLY A 5 -49.37 1.33 -13.58
CA GLY A 5 -49.34 2.08 -12.31
C GLY A 5 -48.83 1.34 -11.06
N GLN A 6 -48.57 0.04 -11.11
CA GLN A 6 -48.20 -0.76 -9.93
C GLN A 6 -46.70 -1.07 -9.79
N LEU A 7 -45.90 -0.85 -10.84
CA LEU A 7 -44.46 -1.11 -10.84
C LEU A 7 -43.64 -0.34 -9.77
N PRO A 8 -43.90 0.95 -9.46
CA PRO A 8 -43.05 1.71 -8.54
C PRO A 8 -43.23 1.35 -7.06
N ARG A 9 -44.27 0.59 -6.68
CA ARG A 9 -44.48 0.14 -5.29
C ARG A 9 -43.91 -1.25 -5.00
N LEU A 10 -43.69 -2.06 -6.03
CA LEU A 10 -43.14 -3.41 -5.90
C LEU A 10 -41.60 -3.41 -5.89
N LEU A 11 -40.98 -2.48 -6.62
CA LEU A 11 -39.52 -2.36 -6.70
C LEU A 11 -38.83 -2.22 -5.32
N PRO A 12 -39.24 -1.35 -4.39
CA PRO A 12 -38.57 -1.24 -3.09
C PRO A 12 -38.78 -2.47 -2.19
N ARG A 13 -39.90 -3.18 -2.32
CA ARG A 13 -40.15 -4.44 -1.59
C ARG A 13 -39.34 -5.60 -2.14
N LEU A 14 -39.19 -5.67 -3.48
CA LEU A 14 -38.33 -6.65 -4.14
C LEU A 14 -36.86 -6.40 -3.81
N LEU A 15 -36.43 -5.13 -3.76
CA LEU A 15 -35.08 -4.74 -3.38
C LEU A 15 -34.79 -5.04 -1.90
N LEU A 16 -35.76 -4.82 -1.00
CA LEU A 16 -35.65 -5.21 0.42
C LEU A 16 -35.60 -6.74 0.61
N LEU A 17 -36.36 -7.51 -0.18
CA LEU A 17 -36.30 -8.97 -0.17
C LEU A 17 -34.96 -9.48 -0.73
N LEU A 18 -34.46 -8.88 -1.80
CA LEU A 18 -33.14 -9.21 -2.35
C LEU A 18 -32.01 -8.87 -1.36
N VAL A 19 -32.09 -7.73 -0.66
CA VAL A 19 -31.12 -7.35 0.37
C VAL A 19 -31.21 -8.27 1.61
N ALA A 20 -32.42 -8.64 2.03
CA ALA A 20 -32.61 -9.54 3.17
C ALA A 20 -32.14 -10.98 2.89
N VAL A 21 -32.20 -11.44 1.64
CA VAL A 21 -31.71 -12.76 1.23
C VAL A 21 -30.19 -12.76 0.94
N ALA A 22 -29.63 -11.63 0.47
CA ALA A 22 -28.19 -11.50 0.21
C ALA A 22 -27.35 -11.25 1.48
N ALA A 23 -27.90 -10.57 2.50
CA ALA A 23 -27.19 -10.25 3.73
C ALA A 23 -26.62 -11.46 4.52
N PRO A 24 -27.34 -12.59 4.70
CA PRO A 24 -26.80 -13.72 5.46
C PRO A 24 -25.64 -14.42 4.72
N LEU A 25 -25.68 -14.50 3.39
CA LEU A 25 -24.63 -15.14 2.59
C LEU A 25 -23.31 -14.36 2.64
N ALA A 26 -23.36 -13.03 2.57
CA ALA A 26 -22.16 -12.19 2.69
C ALA A 26 -21.54 -12.27 4.10
N SER A 27 -22.37 -12.38 5.14
CA SER A 27 -21.88 -12.43 6.53
C SER A 27 -21.10 -13.70 6.86
N ALA A 28 -21.52 -14.85 6.31
CA ALA A 28 -20.85 -16.13 6.54
C ALA A 28 -19.45 -16.18 5.89
N GLN A 29 -19.33 -15.60 4.69
CA GLN A 29 -18.04 -15.49 3.99
C GLN A 29 -17.03 -14.67 4.80
N THR A 30 -17.40 -13.45 5.22
CA THR A 30 -16.51 -12.61 6.04
C THR A 30 -16.16 -13.23 7.39
N ALA A 31 -17.07 -14.02 7.98
CA ALA A 31 -16.81 -14.68 9.26
C ALA A 31 -15.76 -15.80 9.13
N CYS A 32 -15.84 -16.61 8.07
CA CYS A 32 -14.87 -17.69 7.83
C CYS A 32 -13.52 -17.18 7.33
N GLU A 33 -13.48 -16.07 6.59
CA GLU A 33 -12.23 -15.41 6.20
C GLU A 33 -11.46 -14.86 7.41
N MET A 34 -12.17 -14.30 8.41
CA MET A 34 -11.54 -13.71 9.60
C MET A 34 -11.24 -14.74 10.69
N ASN A 35 -12.06 -15.79 10.82
CA ASN A 35 -11.87 -16.83 11.82
C ASN A 35 -12.26 -18.22 11.25
N PRO A 36 -11.33 -18.92 10.59
CA PRO A 36 -11.62 -20.22 9.97
C PRO A 36 -11.68 -21.39 10.97
N THR A 37 -11.55 -21.12 12.27
CA THR A 37 -11.58 -22.16 13.32
C THR A 37 -12.98 -22.47 13.84
N VAL A 38 -13.98 -21.63 13.53
CA VAL A 38 -15.36 -21.89 13.94
C VAL A 38 -15.96 -23.06 13.15
N ALA A 39 -16.61 -24.00 13.85
CA ALA A 39 -17.21 -25.20 13.27
C ALA A 39 -18.19 -24.92 12.11
N ALA A 40 -18.81 -23.74 12.06
CA ALA A 40 -19.66 -23.31 10.95
C ALA A 40 -18.92 -23.22 9.60
N CYS A 41 -17.60 -23.09 9.61
CA CYS A 41 -16.78 -23.00 8.41
C CYS A 41 -16.36 -24.37 7.85
N GLU A 42 -16.73 -25.48 8.49
CA GLU A 42 -16.34 -26.82 8.04
C GLU A 42 -16.82 -27.14 6.63
N SER A 43 -18.04 -26.71 6.29
CA SER A 43 -18.65 -26.87 4.97
C SER A 43 -18.46 -25.66 4.06
N TYR A 44 -17.70 -24.65 4.48
CA TYR A 44 -17.44 -23.48 3.66
C TYR A 44 -16.61 -23.87 2.44
N THR A 45 -17.04 -23.42 1.27
CA THR A 45 -16.33 -23.63 0.01
C THR A 45 -16.25 -22.29 -0.73
N VAL A 46 -15.05 -21.93 -1.15
CA VAL A 46 -14.85 -20.78 -2.04
C VAL A 46 -15.26 -21.19 -3.44
N ALA A 47 -16.09 -20.36 -4.07
CA ALA A 47 -16.55 -20.59 -5.42
C ALA A 47 -15.35 -20.65 -6.39
N GLU A 48 -15.33 -21.68 -7.23
CA GLU A 48 -14.27 -21.91 -8.22
C GLU A 48 -13.99 -20.68 -9.10
N ALA A 49 -15.02 -19.97 -9.54
CA ALA A 49 -14.88 -18.76 -10.35
C ALA A 49 -14.16 -17.59 -9.62
N VAL A 50 -14.24 -17.56 -8.28
CA VAL A 50 -13.50 -16.59 -7.46
C VAL A 50 -12.03 -17.00 -7.41
N LEU A 51 -11.76 -18.27 -7.08
CA LEU A 51 -10.39 -18.81 -7.07
C LEU A 51 -9.68 -18.62 -8.40
N GLN A 52 -10.35 -18.88 -9.53
CA GLN A 52 -9.78 -18.67 -10.86
C GLN A 52 -9.51 -17.19 -11.17
N ARG A 53 -10.39 -16.28 -10.73
CA ARG A 53 -10.19 -14.84 -10.89
C ARG A 53 -9.00 -14.36 -10.08
N ASP A 54 -8.89 -14.80 -8.85
CA ASP A 54 -7.81 -14.38 -7.94
C ASP A 54 -6.47 -14.96 -8.38
N LEU A 55 -6.46 -16.20 -8.88
CA LEU A 55 -5.27 -16.80 -9.50
C LEU A 55 -4.89 -16.11 -10.81
N ALA A 56 -5.85 -15.76 -11.66
CA ALA A 56 -5.60 -14.97 -12.87
C ALA A 56 -5.12 -13.55 -12.56
N SER A 57 -5.64 -12.93 -11.50
CA SER A 57 -5.17 -11.63 -11.02
C SER A 57 -3.75 -11.74 -10.47
N LEU A 58 -3.44 -12.77 -9.70
CA LEU A 58 -2.12 -13.00 -9.13
C LEU A 58 -1.10 -13.22 -10.25
N CYS A 59 -1.40 -14.11 -11.20
CA CYS A 59 -0.50 -14.43 -12.32
C CYS A 59 -0.53 -13.42 -13.47
N GLY A 60 -1.51 -12.51 -13.50
CA GLY A 60 -1.67 -11.48 -14.53
C GLY A 60 -1.31 -10.07 -14.06
N SER A 61 -1.15 -9.84 -12.75
CA SER A 61 -0.86 -8.50 -12.23
C SER A 61 0.59 -8.09 -12.54
N SER A 62 0.73 -6.99 -13.27
CA SER A 62 2.00 -6.34 -13.59
C SER A 62 2.62 -5.56 -12.41
N GLN A 63 2.03 -5.67 -11.20
CA GLN A 63 2.45 -4.92 -10.01
C GLN A 63 3.85 -5.28 -9.50
N LEU A 64 4.46 -6.36 -10.00
CA LEU A 64 5.82 -6.75 -9.65
C LEU A 64 6.92 -6.12 -10.54
N GLY A 65 6.57 -5.27 -11.52
CA GLY A 65 7.59 -4.55 -12.31
C GLY A 65 7.33 -4.39 -13.80
N GLY A 66 6.08 -4.39 -14.27
CA GLY A 66 5.75 -3.96 -15.64
C GLY A 66 6.01 -4.97 -16.76
N ALA A 67 6.67 -6.09 -16.52
CA ALA A 67 6.65 -7.24 -17.43
C ALA A 67 5.52 -8.20 -17.05
N THR A 68 4.89 -8.84 -18.04
CA THR A 68 4.00 -9.99 -17.82
C THR A 68 4.87 -11.16 -17.36
N TYR A 69 5.11 -11.30 -16.07
CA TYR A 69 5.92 -12.38 -15.50
C TYR A 69 5.12 -13.68 -15.52
N SER A 70 5.16 -14.38 -16.66
CA SER A 70 4.63 -15.73 -16.77
C SER A 70 5.54 -16.69 -16.02
N GLY A 71 5.35 -16.85 -14.70
CA GLY A 71 6.02 -17.92 -13.95
C GLY A 71 6.52 -17.58 -12.55
N TRP A 72 6.24 -16.37 -12.05
CA TRP A 72 6.46 -16.03 -10.64
C TRP A 72 5.14 -15.65 -9.96
N PRO A 73 4.75 -16.28 -8.84
CA PRO A 73 5.36 -17.47 -8.20
C PRO A 73 5.33 -18.70 -9.12
N ALA A 74 6.07 -19.77 -8.81
CA ALA A 74 6.19 -20.97 -9.65
C ALA A 74 4.83 -21.65 -9.93
N ALA A 75 3.85 -21.45 -9.04
CA ALA A 75 2.47 -21.86 -9.24
C ALA A 75 1.80 -21.22 -10.47
N CYS A 76 2.26 -20.06 -10.94
CA CYS A 76 1.74 -19.43 -12.16
C CYS A 76 2.15 -20.18 -13.43
N THR A 77 3.34 -20.79 -13.46
CA THR A 77 3.74 -21.70 -14.54
C THR A 77 2.83 -22.94 -14.56
N LEU A 78 2.56 -23.53 -13.39
CA LEU A 78 1.63 -24.67 -13.27
C LEU A 78 0.21 -24.29 -13.72
N TRP A 79 -0.27 -23.10 -13.36
CA TRP A 79 -1.56 -22.58 -13.81
C TRP A 79 -1.62 -22.43 -15.33
N HIS A 80 -0.53 -21.95 -15.95
CA HIS A 80 -0.45 -21.83 -17.39
C HIS A 80 -0.50 -23.19 -18.10
N GLU A 81 0.18 -24.22 -17.57
CA GLU A 81 0.04 -25.60 -18.08
C GLU A 81 -1.41 -26.11 -18.02
N CYS A 82 -2.12 -25.80 -16.93
CA CYS A 82 -3.53 -26.13 -16.78
C CYS A 82 -4.40 -25.44 -17.84
N GLN A 83 -4.17 -24.15 -18.09
CA GLN A 83 -4.89 -23.39 -19.11
C GLN A 83 -4.62 -23.92 -20.52
N GLN A 84 -3.42 -24.44 -20.78
CA GLN A 84 -3.07 -25.03 -22.07
C GLN A 84 -3.53 -26.48 -22.25
N GLY A 85 -4.20 -27.07 -21.25
CA GLY A 85 -4.58 -28.48 -21.28
C GLY A 85 -3.35 -29.41 -21.29
N ARG A 86 -2.23 -28.94 -20.74
CA ARG A 86 -0.98 -29.71 -20.57
C ARG A 86 -0.81 -30.28 -19.16
N ALA A 87 -1.89 -30.25 -18.38
CA ALA A 87 -1.96 -30.85 -17.06
C ALA A 87 -3.31 -31.55 -16.80
N ALA A 88 -3.29 -32.51 -15.87
CA ALA A 88 -4.44 -33.31 -15.49
C ALA A 88 -5.46 -32.43 -14.78
N PRO A 89 -6.77 -32.56 -15.05
CA PRO A 89 -7.80 -31.78 -14.35
C PRO A 89 -7.74 -31.91 -12.83
N ALA A 90 -7.31 -33.08 -12.32
CA ALA A 90 -7.14 -33.32 -10.89
C ALA A 90 -5.96 -32.52 -10.27
N SER A 91 -4.93 -32.21 -11.05
CA SER A 91 -3.78 -31.39 -10.61
C SER A 91 -4.02 -29.89 -10.77
N CYS A 92 -5.06 -29.51 -11.52
CA CYS A 92 -5.42 -28.14 -11.84
C CYS A 92 -6.46 -27.52 -10.89
N GLN A 93 -6.46 -27.94 -9.63
CA GLN A 93 -7.36 -27.39 -8.61
C GLN A 93 -6.91 -25.97 -8.23
N PRO A 94 -7.70 -24.90 -8.47
CA PRO A 94 -7.23 -23.53 -8.28
C PRO A 94 -6.87 -23.18 -6.84
N LEU A 95 -7.54 -23.75 -5.83
CA LEU A 95 -7.17 -23.48 -4.43
C LEU A 95 -5.78 -24.05 -4.12
N ALA A 96 -5.46 -25.25 -4.62
CA ALA A 96 -4.13 -25.85 -4.43
C ALA A 96 -3.03 -25.01 -5.08
N LEU A 97 -3.26 -24.52 -6.31
CA LEU A 97 -2.33 -23.64 -7.02
C LEU A 97 -2.17 -22.29 -6.31
N LEU A 98 -3.27 -21.69 -5.87
CA LEU A 98 -3.27 -20.41 -5.16
C LEU A 98 -2.57 -20.52 -3.80
N GLN A 99 -2.84 -21.56 -3.02
CA GLN A 99 -2.11 -21.82 -1.77
C GLN A 99 -0.62 -22.08 -2.03
N THR A 100 -0.26 -22.75 -3.13
CA THR A 100 1.15 -22.96 -3.50
C THR A 100 1.83 -21.62 -3.79
N ALA A 101 1.20 -20.74 -4.58
CA ALA A 101 1.68 -19.39 -4.86
C ALA A 101 1.86 -18.57 -3.56
N CYS A 102 0.88 -18.65 -2.67
CA CYS A 102 0.83 -17.88 -1.44
C CYS A 102 1.79 -18.36 -0.36
N ASN A 103 2.07 -19.67 -0.29
CA ASN A 103 3.13 -20.18 0.57
C ASN A 103 4.51 -19.75 0.09
N GLU A 104 4.69 -19.59 -1.23
CA GLU A 104 5.93 -19.12 -1.80
C GLU A 104 6.14 -17.62 -1.56
N SER A 105 5.07 -16.82 -1.70
CA SER A 105 5.10 -15.36 -1.56
C SER A 105 3.98 -14.86 -0.65
N PRO A 106 4.13 -14.98 0.69
CA PRO A 106 3.06 -14.64 1.64
C PRO A 106 2.76 -13.14 1.73
N MET A 107 3.65 -12.29 1.20
CA MET A 107 3.50 -10.83 1.18
C MET A 107 2.53 -10.33 0.10
N LEU A 108 2.09 -11.19 -0.84
CA LEU A 108 1.12 -10.81 -1.85
C LEU A 108 -0.24 -10.52 -1.19
N GLU A 109 -0.83 -9.36 -1.50
CA GLU A 109 -2.09 -8.92 -0.87
C GLU A 109 -3.23 -9.92 -1.07
N ALA A 110 -3.29 -10.55 -2.25
CA ALA A 110 -4.27 -11.58 -2.57
C ALA A 110 -4.10 -12.85 -1.71
N CYS A 111 -2.96 -13.06 -1.07
CA CYS A 111 -2.63 -14.30 -0.38
C CYS A 111 -3.08 -14.36 1.08
N MET A 112 -3.20 -13.20 1.74
CA MET A 112 -3.54 -13.16 3.17
C MET A 112 -4.85 -13.92 3.49
N PRO A 113 -5.96 -13.75 2.74
CA PRO A 113 -7.21 -14.47 3.03
C PRO A 113 -7.06 -15.99 2.93
N TYR A 114 -6.32 -16.51 1.95
CA TYR A 114 -6.14 -17.95 1.76
C TYR A 114 -5.18 -18.57 2.76
N LEU A 115 -4.13 -17.85 3.15
CA LEU A 115 -3.19 -18.30 4.19
C LEU A 115 -3.88 -18.39 5.55
N LEU A 116 -4.74 -17.42 5.88
CA LEU A 116 -5.59 -17.48 7.07
C LEU A 116 -6.58 -18.64 6.97
N MET A 117 -7.38 -18.66 5.90
CA MET A 117 -8.45 -19.65 5.69
C MET A 117 -7.93 -21.09 5.66
N CYS A 118 -6.72 -21.34 5.18
CA CYS A 118 -6.12 -22.66 5.07
C CYS A 118 -4.96 -22.89 6.04
N ALA A 119 -4.88 -22.10 7.11
CA ALA A 119 -3.93 -22.34 8.19
C ALA A 119 -4.16 -23.72 8.84
N PRO A 120 -3.15 -24.32 9.49
CA PRO A 120 -3.25 -25.68 10.06
C PRO A 120 -4.41 -25.88 11.05
N GLN A 121 -4.85 -24.83 11.73
CA GLN A 121 -5.98 -24.82 12.68
C GLN A 121 -7.36 -24.62 12.02
N SER A 122 -7.41 -24.39 10.71
CA SER A 122 -8.67 -24.19 9.99
C SER A 122 -9.50 -25.46 9.96
N VAL A 123 -10.82 -25.33 10.13
CA VAL A 123 -11.76 -26.44 9.96
C VAL A 123 -12.31 -26.55 8.54
N VAL A 124 -11.93 -25.65 7.62
CA VAL A 124 -12.44 -25.59 6.24
C VAL A 124 -12.02 -26.85 5.46
N ARG A 125 -12.97 -27.75 5.16
CA ARG A 125 -12.67 -29.04 4.49
C ARG A 125 -12.04 -28.88 3.10
N GLN A 126 -12.38 -27.81 2.36
CA GLN A 126 -11.83 -27.57 1.03
C GLN A 126 -10.30 -27.42 1.06
N CYS A 127 -9.73 -26.77 2.09
CA CYS A 127 -8.29 -26.61 2.24
C CYS A 127 -7.58 -27.95 2.49
N ALA A 128 -8.22 -28.88 3.21
CA ALA A 128 -7.68 -30.22 3.45
C ALA A 128 -7.78 -31.12 2.20
N GLN A 129 -8.81 -30.92 1.36
CA GLN A 129 -9.00 -31.65 0.11
C GLN A 129 -8.07 -31.15 -1.02
N GLN A 130 -7.64 -29.90 -0.95
CA GLN A 130 -6.79 -29.26 -1.96
C GLN A 130 -5.54 -28.67 -1.28
N PRO A 131 -4.63 -29.52 -0.77
CA PRO A 131 -3.42 -29.06 -0.09
C PRO A 131 -2.44 -28.38 -1.06
N PRO A 132 -1.55 -27.51 -0.56
CA PRO A 132 -0.54 -26.88 -1.40
C PRO A 132 0.48 -27.91 -1.90
N ILE A 133 1.06 -27.66 -3.07
CA ILE A 133 2.07 -28.51 -3.71
C ILE A 133 3.43 -28.26 -3.04
N ARG A 134 3.68 -28.93 -1.90
CA ARG A 134 4.90 -28.73 -1.09
C ARG A 134 6.19 -29.27 -1.72
N GLN A 135 6.08 -30.11 -2.74
CA GLN A 135 7.23 -30.70 -3.42
C GLN A 135 7.86 -29.74 -4.45
N LEU A 136 7.18 -28.63 -4.76
CA LEU A 136 7.72 -27.61 -5.64
C LEU A 136 8.78 -26.80 -4.88
N ARG A 137 9.98 -26.67 -5.46
CA ARG A 137 10.97 -25.70 -4.99
C ARG A 137 10.39 -24.29 -5.14
N SER A 138 10.74 -23.37 -4.24
CA SER A 138 10.38 -21.95 -4.42
C SER A 138 11.02 -21.40 -5.70
N SER A 139 10.45 -20.37 -6.34
CA SER A 139 11.04 -19.77 -7.53
C SER A 139 12.47 -19.27 -7.32
N MET A 140 12.82 -18.85 -6.10
CA MET A 140 14.21 -18.49 -5.79
C MET A 140 15.14 -19.70 -5.91
N GLN A 141 14.75 -20.84 -5.34
CA GLN A 141 15.50 -22.10 -5.45
C GLN A 141 15.51 -22.66 -6.88
N LEU A 142 14.42 -22.48 -7.63
CA LEU A 142 14.34 -22.86 -9.04
C LEU A 142 15.30 -22.01 -9.87
N TYR A 143 15.41 -20.72 -9.59
CA TYR A 143 16.37 -19.85 -10.24
C TYR A 143 17.82 -20.27 -9.95
N THR A 144 18.17 -20.51 -8.69
CA THR A 144 19.52 -21.02 -8.33
C THR A 144 19.83 -22.34 -9.05
N ALA A 145 18.85 -23.25 -9.12
CA ALA A 145 18.96 -24.50 -9.88
C ALA A 145 19.22 -24.28 -11.37
N VAL A 146 18.52 -23.34 -12.01
CA VAL A 146 18.76 -22.96 -13.41
C VAL A 146 20.16 -22.38 -13.57
N GLN A 147 20.61 -21.52 -12.66
CA GLN A 147 21.97 -20.96 -12.70
C GLN A 147 23.05 -22.03 -12.56
N GLU A 148 22.89 -22.99 -11.66
CA GLU A 148 23.82 -24.11 -11.48
C GLU A 148 23.92 -24.97 -12.75
N LEU A 149 22.79 -25.29 -13.38
CA LEU A 149 22.76 -26.02 -14.65
C LEU A 149 23.45 -25.24 -15.77
N CYS A 150 23.15 -23.95 -15.90
CA CYS A 150 23.74 -23.10 -16.93
C CYS A 150 25.23 -22.81 -16.70
N ALA A 151 25.73 -22.92 -15.47
CA ALA A 151 27.14 -22.74 -15.15
C ALA A 151 27.97 -24.02 -15.40
N ALA A 152 27.35 -25.20 -15.24
CA ALA A 152 28.02 -26.49 -15.40
C ALA A 152 28.38 -26.81 -16.86
N ASP A 153 27.60 -26.31 -17.81
CA ASP A 153 27.76 -26.62 -19.23
C ASP A 153 27.86 -25.34 -20.07
N ALA A 154 29.11 -24.98 -20.40
CA ALA A 154 29.41 -23.81 -21.21
C ALA A 154 28.95 -23.96 -22.68
N ASP A 155 28.66 -25.18 -23.13
CA ASP A 155 28.21 -25.48 -24.49
C ASP A 155 26.67 -25.49 -24.60
N LEU A 156 25.94 -25.72 -23.50
CA LEU A 156 24.47 -25.57 -23.37
C LEU A 156 23.97 -24.10 -23.41
N GLN A 157 24.74 -23.16 -23.99
CA GLN A 157 24.33 -21.77 -24.25
C GLN A 157 23.18 -21.62 -25.29
N ALA A 158 22.38 -22.66 -25.49
CA ALA A 158 21.18 -22.65 -26.30
C ALA A 158 20.04 -21.94 -25.54
N GLY A 159 19.56 -20.82 -26.09
CA GLY A 159 18.26 -20.19 -25.82
C GLY A 159 17.88 -19.88 -24.36
N GLU A 160 17.54 -20.90 -23.59
CA GLU A 160 16.93 -20.80 -22.27
C GLU A 160 17.91 -20.32 -21.20
N CYS A 161 19.14 -20.85 -21.22
CA CYS A 161 20.19 -20.33 -20.36
C CYS A 161 20.50 -18.86 -20.65
N ARG A 162 20.34 -18.34 -21.88
CA ARG A 162 20.54 -16.89 -22.14
C ARG A 162 19.44 -16.02 -21.57
N SER A 163 18.24 -16.56 -21.43
CA SER A 163 17.12 -15.84 -20.84
C SER A 163 17.33 -15.72 -19.33
N CYS A 164 17.81 -16.76 -18.66
CA CYS A 164 18.01 -16.76 -17.21
C CYS A 164 19.44 -16.45 -16.74
N SER A 165 20.45 -16.46 -17.62
CA SER A 165 21.83 -16.09 -17.29
C SER A 165 22.04 -14.59 -17.55
N ALA A 166 21.94 -13.82 -16.48
CA ALA A 166 22.59 -12.53 -16.49
C ALA A 166 24.10 -12.80 -16.24
N GLN A 167 24.95 -12.49 -17.22
CA GLN A 167 26.33 -12.97 -17.38
C GLN A 167 27.32 -12.67 -16.23
N THR A 168 26.92 -12.16 -15.07
CA THR A 168 27.85 -11.80 -13.98
C THR A 168 27.09 -11.55 -12.68
N PHE A 169 26.61 -12.60 -12.01
CA PHE A 169 26.02 -12.45 -10.67
C PHE A 169 26.61 -13.40 -9.64
N ASP A 170 26.96 -12.81 -8.50
CA ASP A 170 27.29 -13.46 -7.24
C ASP A 170 25.96 -13.95 -6.61
N PRO A 171 25.75 -15.27 -6.43
CA PRO A 171 24.46 -15.85 -6.02
C PRO A 171 23.94 -15.32 -4.66
N ASP A 172 24.82 -14.77 -3.83
CA ASP A 172 24.46 -14.24 -2.50
C ASP A 172 23.92 -12.80 -2.52
N LYS A 173 23.90 -12.12 -3.68
CA LYS A 173 23.70 -10.65 -3.75
C LYS A 173 22.62 -10.17 -4.71
N VAL A 174 21.87 -11.07 -5.34
CA VAL A 174 20.84 -10.67 -6.31
C VAL A 174 19.52 -10.34 -5.62
N THR A 175 19.00 -9.13 -5.85
CA THR A 175 17.66 -8.78 -5.40
C THR A 175 16.62 -9.53 -6.22
N VAL A 176 15.55 -9.97 -5.56
CA VAL A 176 14.44 -10.72 -6.18
C VAL A 176 13.90 -10.01 -7.45
N GLN A 177 13.90 -8.68 -7.47
CA GLN A 177 13.48 -7.86 -8.61
C GLN A 177 14.40 -7.95 -9.84
N ALA A 178 15.72 -7.95 -9.64
CA ALA A 178 16.68 -8.10 -10.74
C ALA A 178 16.68 -9.53 -11.30
N LEU A 179 16.44 -10.52 -10.42
CA LEU A 179 16.25 -11.92 -10.75
C LEU A 179 15.00 -12.12 -11.65
N GLN A 180 13.87 -11.55 -11.21
CA GLN A 180 12.57 -11.62 -11.89
C GLN A 180 12.60 -11.01 -13.28
N ALA A 181 13.35 -9.92 -13.47
CA ALA A 181 13.44 -9.23 -14.75
C ALA A 181 14.12 -10.06 -15.86
N ASN A 182 15.02 -10.97 -15.51
CA ASN A 182 15.76 -11.76 -16.49
C ASN A 182 15.14 -13.13 -16.73
N CYS A 183 14.79 -13.86 -15.65
CA CYS A 183 14.22 -15.20 -15.76
C CYS A 183 12.72 -15.16 -15.46
N ALA A 184 11.90 -14.85 -16.48
CA ALA A 184 10.45 -14.70 -16.31
C ALA A 184 9.75 -16.00 -15.87
N ASP A 185 10.26 -17.16 -16.31
CA ASP A 185 9.75 -18.50 -15.98
C ASP A 185 10.87 -19.46 -15.52
N PRO A 186 11.31 -19.38 -14.25
CA PRO A 186 12.39 -20.24 -13.77
C PRO A 186 11.97 -21.72 -13.70
N LEU A 187 10.67 -22.01 -13.46
CA LEU A 187 10.18 -23.39 -13.44
C LEU A 187 10.17 -23.99 -14.84
N GLY A 188 9.66 -23.25 -15.83
CA GLY A 188 9.65 -23.68 -17.23
C GLY A 188 11.06 -23.88 -17.77
N SER A 189 11.98 -22.95 -17.47
CA SER A 189 13.38 -23.04 -17.88
C SER A 189 14.10 -24.24 -17.24
N LEU A 190 13.87 -24.50 -15.95
CA LEU A 190 14.40 -25.69 -15.29
C LEU A 190 13.87 -26.97 -15.95
N ALA A 191 12.57 -27.01 -16.23
CA ALA A 191 11.91 -28.15 -16.83
C ALA A 191 12.50 -28.49 -18.20
N ALA A 192 12.67 -27.49 -19.06
CA ALA A 192 13.20 -27.68 -20.40
C ALA A 192 14.70 -28.04 -20.41
N LEU A 193 15.53 -27.41 -19.58
CA LEU A 193 16.94 -27.80 -19.40
C LEU A 193 17.07 -29.27 -18.94
N CYS A 194 16.30 -29.69 -17.94
CA CYS A 194 16.38 -31.07 -17.45
C CYS A 194 15.78 -32.09 -18.44
N LEU A 195 14.89 -31.68 -19.34
CA LEU A 195 14.36 -32.56 -20.40
C LEU A 195 15.36 -32.73 -21.56
N GLU A 196 16.12 -31.69 -21.89
CA GLU A 196 17.16 -31.74 -22.94
C GLU A 196 18.29 -32.72 -22.55
N GLU A 197 18.77 -32.66 -21.31
CA GLU A 197 19.72 -33.61 -20.72
C GLU A 197 19.26 -35.08 -20.85
N GLN A 198 17.95 -35.33 -20.64
CA GLN A 198 17.38 -36.68 -20.72
C GLN A 198 17.15 -37.16 -22.17
N GLY A 199 16.98 -36.24 -23.13
CA GLY A 199 16.73 -36.56 -24.53
C GLY A 199 17.97 -37.02 -25.29
N LEU A 200 19.15 -36.52 -24.89
CA LEU A 200 20.43 -36.85 -25.52
C LEU A 200 20.94 -38.26 -25.17
N SER A 201 20.39 -38.88 -24.12
CA SER A 201 20.85 -40.16 -23.56
C SER A 201 19.85 -41.31 -23.78
N GLY A 202 19.36 -41.49 -25.02
CA GLY A 202 18.40 -42.54 -25.45
C GLY A 202 18.76 -44.02 -25.15
N SER A 203 19.69 -44.28 -24.26
CA SER A 203 20.10 -45.57 -23.73
C SER A 203 19.78 -45.66 -22.22
N THR A 204 18.79 -46.50 -21.89
CA THR A 204 18.48 -47.10 -20.58
C THR A 204 19.18 -46.52 -19.36
N LEU A 205 18.42 -45.85 -18.48
CA LEU A 205 18.77 -45.53 -17.09
C LEU A 205 19.29 -46.78 -16.37
N GLY A 206 20.61 -46.98 -16.40
CA GLY A 206 21.32 -48.08 -15.78
C GLY A 206 22.54 -47.55 -15.04
N SER A 207 22.30 -47.02 -13.84
CA SER A 207 23.21 -47.06 -12.69
C SER A 207 24.72 -46.95 -12.96
N THR A 208 25.24 -45.74 -13.11
CA THR A 208 26.54 -45.38 -12.52
C THR A 208 26.38 -44.04 -11.82
N ALA A 209 26.09 -44.11 -10.53
CA ALA A 209 25.77 -43.01 -9.61
C ALA A 209 27.01 -42.21 -9.18
N GLY A 210 27.79 -41.71 -10.14
CA GLY A 210 29.03 -40.98 -9.88
C GLY A 210 28.84 -39.49 -9.66
N ASP A 211 28.29 -38.78 -10.64
CA ASP A 211 28.28 -37.30 -10.65
C ASP A 211 27.02 -36.75 -11.35
N GLN A 212 25.82 -37.21 -10.98
CA GLN A 212 24.59 -36.61 -11.51
C GLN A 212 24.30 -35.30 -10.78
N ASN A 213 24.02 -34.24 -11.55
CA ASN A 213 23.61 -32.95 -11.02
C ASN A 213 22.32 -33.12 -10.17
N ASP A 214 22.44 -32.96 -8.85
CA ASP A 214 21.35 -33.15 -7.86
C ASP A 214 20.10 -32.31 -8.16
N THR A 215 20.26 -31.26 -8.96
CA THR A 215 19.19 -30.37 -9.37
C THR A 215 18.19 -31.05 -10.31
N CYS A 216 18.63 -31.74 -11.36
CA CYS A 216 17.71 -32.44 -12.26
C CYS A 216 17.16 -33.74 -11.66
N SER A 217 17.87 -34.38 -10.72
CA SER A 217 17.33 -35.55 -10.00
C SER A 217 16.15 -35.16 -9.11
N THR A 218 16.23 -34.01 -8.43
CA THR A 218 15.11 -33.46 -7.65
C THR A 218 13.92 -33.12 -8.55
N TRP A 219 14.16 -32.49 -9.71
CA TRP A 219 13.11 -32.24 -10.69
C TRP A 219 12.46 -33.54 -11.20
N ALA A 220 13.25 -34.56 -11.52
CA ALA A 220 12.75 -35.87 -11.91
C ALA A 220 11.88 -36.51 -10.82
N SER A 221 12.27 -36.38 -9.55
CA SER A 221 11.46 -36.86 -8.41
C SER A 221 10.12 -36.14 -8.29
N PHE A 222 10.07 -34.83 -8.57
CA PHE A 222 8.82 -34.08 -8.65
C PHE A 222 7.96 -34.66 -9.78
N CYS A 223 8.51 -34.84 -10.98
CA CYS A 223 7.78 -35.41 -12.11
C CYS A 223 7.28 -36.85 -11.90
N LEU A 224 7.96 -37.64 -11.07
CA LEU A 224 7.55 -39.00 -10.69
C LEU A 224 6.51 -39.04 -9.57
N SER A 225 6.29 -37.92 -8.86
CA SER A 225 5.26 -37.84 -7.82
C SER A 225 3.84 -37.88 -8.40
N ASP A 226 2.86 -38.25 -7.57
CA ASP A 226 1.44 -38.22 -7.95
C ASP A 226 0.99 -36.82 -8.41
N VAL A 227 1.58 -35.76 -7.86
CA VAL A 227 1.25 -34.38 -8.22
C VAL A 227 1.92 -33.98 -9.55
N GLY A 228 3.23 -34.21 -9.65
CA GLY A 228 4.03 -33.79 -10.82
C GLY A 228 3.72 -34.59 -12.08
N SER A 229 3.35 -35.87 -11.95
CA SER A 229 2.88 -36.69 -13.08
C SER A 229 1.62 -36.13 -13.76
N GLY A 230 0.87 -35.28 -13.03
CA GLY A 230 -0.24 -34.52 -13.58
C GLY A 230 0.17 -33.37 -14.48
N PHE A 231 1.41 -32.89 -14.48
CA PHE A 231 1.88 -31.75 -15.29
C PHE A 231 2.77 -32.23 -16.45
N TRP A 232 2.20 -33.00 -17.38
CA TRP A 232 2.98 -33.66 -18.45
C TRP A 232 3.65 -32.69 -19.43
N GLY A 233 3.17 -31.45 -19.58
CA GLY A 233 3.84 -30.44 -20.39
C GLY A 233 5.22 -30.07 -19.84
N LEU A 234 5.36 -30.02 -18.52
CA LEU A 234 6.63 -29.75 -17.83
C LEU A 234 7.47 -31.02 -17.66
N CYS A 235 6.84 -32.19 -17.56
CA CYS A 235 7.51 -33.47 -17.32
C CYS A 235 7.75 -34.32 -18.59
N GLY A 236 7.77 -33.69 -19.78
CA GLY A 236 8.21 -34.35 -21.02
C GLY A 236 7.23 -35.37 -21.60
N GLY A 237 5.94 -35.29 -21.28
CA GLY A 237 4.88 -35.96 -22.04
C GLY A 237 4.78 -37.49 -21.92
N LYS A 238 5.62 -38.16 -21.11
CA LYS A 238 5.51 -39.63 -20.91
C LYS A 238 4.27 -39.95 -20.06
N ARG A 239 3.12 -40.11 -20.71
CA ARG A 239 1.94 -40.72 -20.08
C ARG A 239 2.30 -42.14 -19.64
N ASN A 240 2.38 -42.39 -18.34
CA ASN A 240 2.34 -43.76 -17.83
C ASN A 240 1.01 -44.37 -18.31
N GLY A 241 1.12 -45.39 -19.18
CA GLY A 241 0.09 -45.82 -20.13
C GLY A 241 -1.14 -46.53 -19.55
N THR A 242 -1.72 -46.08 -18.44
CA THR A 242 -2.94 -46.69 -17.88
C THR A 242 -4.10 -45.71 -17.61
N ALA A 243 -3.90 -44.39 -17.73
CA ALA A 243 -4.99 -43.41 -17.64
C ALA A 243 -5.49 -43.00 -19.04
N GLN A 244 -6.55 -43.66 -19.50
CA GLN A 244 -7.27 -43.29 -20.72
C GLN A 244 -7.92 -41.92 -20.49
N ALA A 245 -7.55 -40.92 -21.31
CA ALA A 245 -8.14 -39.59 -21.24
C ALA A 245 -9.67 -39.68 -21.39
N PRO A 246 -10.47 -39.06 -20.51
CA PRO A 246 -11.86 -38.82 -20.84
C PRO A 246 -11.89 -37.98 -22.11
N ALA A 247 -12.66 -38.42 -23.11
CA ALA A 247 -12.87 -37.67 -24.34
C ALA A 247 -13.20 -36.22 -23.98
N ALA A 248 -12.55 -35.27 -24.65
CA ALA A 248 -12.78 -33.84 -24.47
C ALA A 248 -14.30 -33.58 -24.43
N ALA A 249 -14.82 -33.25 -23.25
CA ALA A 249 -16.18 -32.81 -23.12
C ALA A 249 -16.27 -31.49 -23.90
N ALA A 250 -17.05 -31.50 -24.98
CA ALA A 250 -17.35 -30.30 -25.75
C ALA A 250 -17.84 -29.22 -24.78
N VAL A 251 -17.18 -28.06 -24.81
CA VAL A 251 -17.65 -26.85 -24.14
C VAL A 251 -19.11 -26.63 -24.56
N PRO A 252 -20.09 -26.55 -23.64
CA PRO A 252 -21.46 -26.27 -24.00
C PRO A 252 -21.52 -24.88 -24.63
N SER A 253 -21.90 -24.83 -25.90
CA SER A 253 -22.24 -23.59 -26.59
C SER A 253 -23.39 -22.88 -25.84
N PRO A 254 -23.32 -21.56 -25.61
CA PRO A 254 -24.41 -20.83 -24.96
C PRO A 254 -25.68 -20.89 -25.84
N SER A 255 -26.79 -21.33 -25.25
CA SER A 255 -28.12 -21.30 -25.87
C SER A 255 -28.61 -19.86 -26.10
N PRO A 256 -29.47 -19.62 -27.10
CA PRO A 256 -29.63 -18.32 -27.76
C PRO A 256 -30.50 -17.36 -26.94
N VAL A 257 -29.98 -16.15 -26.69
CA VAL A 257 -30.77 -14.99 -26.29
C VAL A 257 -31.28 -14.28 -27.55
N ALA A 258 -32.53 -13.85 -27.47
CA ALA A 258 -33.35 -13.30 -28.54
C ALA A 258 -32.66 -12.26 -29.46
N ALA A 259 -32.94 -12.39 -30.76
CA ALA A 259 -32.43 -11.59 -31.85
C ALA A 259 -32.78 -10.09 -31.74
N SER A 260 -31.78 -9.25 -32.03
CA SER A 260 -31.92 -7.86 -32.49
C SER A 260 -31.16 -7.72 -33.82
N PRO A 261 -31.60 -6.84 -34.75
CA PRO A 261 -31.21 -6.89 -36.16
C PRO A 261 -29.78 -6.39 -36.45
N PRO A 262 -29.16 -6.83 -37.56
CA PRO A 262 -27.72 -6.64 -37.82
C PRO A 262 -27.37 -5.23 -38.36
N PRO A 263 -26.18 -4.71 -38.06
CA PRO A 263 -25.63 -3.55 -38.74
C PRO A 263 -24.95 -3.92 -40.07
N VAL A 264 -25.03 -2.97 -40.99
CA VAL A 264 -24.54 -2.98 -42.38
C VAL A 264 -23.01 -3.15 -42.43
N GLN A 265 -22.54 -4.11 -43.25
CA GLN A 265 -21.12 -4.28 -43.57
C GLN A 265 -20.65 -3.18 -44.54
N LEU A 266 -19.56 -2.51 -44.17
CA LEU A 266 -18.81 -1.59 -45.03
C LEU A 266 -17.59 -2.32 -45.60
N LEU A 267 -17.50 -2.31 -46.93
CA LEU A 267 -16.45 -2.92 -47.76
C LEU A 267 -15.04 -2.40 -47.39
N GLN A 268 -14.06 -3.31 -47.36
CA GLN A 268 -12.64 -3.01 -47.54
C GLN A 268 -12.28 -3.02 -49.05
N PRO A 269 -11.39 -2.12 -49.53
CA PRO A 269 -10.89 -2.14 -50.89
C PRO A 269 -9.60 -2.98 -51.06
N PRO A 270 -9.26 -3.40 -52.31
CA PRO A 270 -8.31 -4.46 -52.58
C PRO A 270 -6.86 -4.00 -52.79
N SER A 271 -5.94 -4.94 -52.56
CA SER A 271 -4.51 -4.88 -52.91
C SER A 271 -4.27 -4.73 -54.41
N GLU A 272 -3.44 -3.77 -54.80
CA GLU A 272 -2.84 -3.70 -56.13
C GLU A 272 -1.41 -4.26 -56.12
N ARG A 273 -1.22 -5.21 -57.03
CA ARG A 273 0.05 -5.77 -57.48
C ARG A 273 0.37 -5.07 -58.80
N ALA A 274 1.57 -4.51 -58.96
CA ALA A 274 2.12 -4.24 -60.28
C ALA A 274 3.66 -4.32 -60.27
N SER A 275 4.16 -5.25 -61.07
CA SER A 275 5.54 -5.42 -61.51
C SER A 275 5.94 -4.34 -62.53
N ALA A 276 7.23 -4.02 -62.65
CA ALA A 276 8.06 -4.29 -63.85
C ALA A 276 9.22 -3.29 -64.08
N GLN A 277 10.39 -3.88 -64.41
CA GLN A 277 11.42 -3.43 -65.37
C GLN A 277 12.31 -2.23 -65.01
N GLY A 278 13.62 -2.45 -64.81
CA GLY A 278 14.70 -2.29 -65.81
C GLY A 278 15.63 -1.16 -65.29
N GLN A 279 16.94 -1.06 -65.47
CA GLN A 279 17.90 -1.55 -66.44
C GLN A 279 19.33 -1.16 -65.94
N LEU A 280 20.31 -1.98 -66.31
CA LEU A 280 21.67 -1.61 -66.77
C LEU A 280 22.79 -1.11 -65.81
N VAL A 281 23.81 -1.96 -65.77
CA VAL A 281 25.25 -1.76 -65.48
C VAL A 281 25.90 -0.86 -66.56
N PRO A 282 26.98 -0.11 -66.27
CA PRO A 282 28.37 -0.58 -66.48
C PRO A 282 29.29 -0.20 -65.28
N GLY A 283 30.42 -0.84 -64.95
CA GLY A 283 31.40 -1.56 -65.77
C GLY A 283 32.60 -0.66 -66.08
N SER A 284 33.81 -1.13 -65.74
CA SER A 284 35.16 -0.68 -66.19
C SER A 284 35.90 0.32 -65.28
N SER A 285 37.23 0.34 -65.12
CA SER A 285 38.34 -0.63 -65.19
C SER A 285 39.65 0.14 -64.95
N LEU A 286 40.66 -0.57 -64.44
CA LEU A 286 42.09 -0.26 -64.25
C LEU A 286 42.80 0.67 -65.28
N THR A 287 43.88 1.32 -64.79
CA THR A 287 45.20 1.71 -65.39
C THR A 287 45.55 3.18 -65.03
N GLY A 288 46.79 3.61 -64.81
CA GLY A 288 48.12 3.03 -65.01
C GLY A 288 49.20 3.81 -64.23
N ALA A 289 50.46 3.45 -64.47
CA ALA A 289 51.68 3.82 -63.73
C ALA A 289 52.51 4.93 -64.41
N GLU A 290 53.63 5.28 -63.74
CA GLU A 290 54.84 6.04 -64.17
C GLU A 290 54.78 7.57 -64.16
N SER A 291 55.84 8.36 -63.94
CA SER A 291 57.19 8.25 -63.32
C SER A 291 57.92 9.62 -63.54
N VAL A 292 58.97 9.94 -62.75
CA VAL A 292 60.13 10.85 -63.03
C VAL A 292 59.87 12.40 -63.04
N THR A 293 60.62 13.36 -62.48
CA THR A 293 61.83 13.55 -61.61
C THR A 293 61.95 15.04 -61.22
N GLY A 294 62.64 15.39 -60.11
CA GLY A 294 63.31 16.70 -59.94
C GLY A 294 63.59 17.18 -58.50
N THR A 295 64.78 16.82 -57.98
CA THR A 295 65.74 17.58 -57.10
C THR A 295 65.35 18.99 -56.60
N THR A 296 65.64 19.52 -55.41
CA THR A 296 66.57 19.21 -54.28
C THR A 296 66.21 20.16 -53.10
N GLU A 297 66.60 19.77 -51.88
CA GLU A 297 67.09 20.65 -50.78
C GLU A 297 66.25 20.87 -49.50
N ALA A 298 66.86 20.43 -48.38
CA ALA A 298 66.78 20.86 -46.97
C ALA A 298 65.59 20.47 -46.04
N ALA A 299 65.99 19.68 -45.03
CA ALA A 299 65.41 19.18 -43.76
C ALA A 299 64.26 19.93 -43.01
N PRO A 300 63.53 19.22 -42.11
CA PRO A 300 62.08 19.35 -41.93
C PRO A 300 61.60 20.06 -40.64
N PRO A 301 60.42 20.71 -40.68
CA PRO A 301 59.52 20.85 -39.52
C PRO A 301 58.44 19.73 -39.50
N PRO A 302 57.83 19.43 -38.34
CA PRO A 302 57.04 18.21 -38.11
C PRO A 302 55.70 18.16 -38.89
N SER A 303 55.32 16.94 -39.23
CA SER A 303 54.21 16.52 -40.09
C SER A 303 52.85 17.22 -39.87
N PRO A 304 52.12 17.57 -40.94
CA PRO A 304 50.68 17.81 -40.86
C PRO A 304 49.94 16.48 -40.65
N ARG A 305 49.06 16.45 -39.64
CA ARG A 305 48.12 15.35 -39.38
C ARG A 305 47.28 15.06 -40.64
N PRO A 306 46.94 13.78 -40.91
CA PRO A 306 45.96 13.44 -41.93
C PRO A 306 44.63 14.13 -41.63
N ALA A 307 44.02 14.69 -42.68
CA ALA A 307 42.70 15.28 -42.64
C ALA A 307 41.73 14.31 -41.96
N THR A 308 41.16 14.77 -40.85
CA THR A 308 40.07 14.10 -40.15
C THR A 308 38.91 14.05 -41.13
N THR A 309 38.65 12.86 -41.68
CA THR A 309 37.40 12.53 -42.34
C THR A 309 36.30 12.86 -41.34
N THR A 310 35.62 13.99 -41.56
CA THR A 310 34.46 14.39 -40.79
C THR A 310 33.41 13.31 -40.99
N PRO A 311 33.02 12.52 -39.98
CA PRO A 311 31.90 11.62 -40.14
C PRO A 311 30.67 12.47 -40.45
N ALA A 312 29.95 12.04 -41.48
CA ALA A 312 28.72 12.66 -41.96
C ALA A 312 27.77 12.95 -40.78
N GLY A 313 27.10 14.10 -40.87
CA GLY A 313 26.42 14.79 -39.78
C GLY A 313 25.67 13.89 -38.80
N SER A 314 25.92 14.16 -37.53
CA SER A 314 25.00 13.84 -36.43
C SER A 314 23.64 14.43 -36.78
N VAL A 315 22.78 13.62 -37.41
CA VAL A 315 21.36 13.93 -37.57
C VAL A 315 20.85 14.03 -36.15
N ALA A 316 20.50 15.25 -35.72
CA ALA A 316 19.84 15.48 -34.44
C ALA A 316 18.73 14.45 -34.30
N ALA A 317 18.86 13.58 -33.30
CA ALA A 317 17.93 12.50 -33.10
C ALA A 317 16.51 13.08 -33.06
N PRO A 318 15.56 12.49 -33.81
CA PRO A 318 14.20 12.97 -33.77
C PRO A 318 13.69 12.83 -32.33
N ALA A 319 13.03 13.88 -31.81
CA ALA A 319 12.40 13.93 -30.49
C ALA A 319 11.55 12.69 -30.15
N THR A 320 11.21 11.91 -31.16
CA THR A 320 10.47 10.66 -31.14
C THR A 320 11.04 9.55 -30.25
N CYS A 321 12.35 9.47 -29.99
CA CYS A 321 12.88 8.37 -29.15
C CYS A 321 12.58 8.54 -27.66
N TYR A 322 12.29 9.77 -27.20
CA TYR A 322 11.79 10.03 -25.85
C TYR A 322 10.28 9.74 -25.71
N GLU A 323 9.56 9.66 -26.84
CA GLU A 323 8.12 9.35 -26.85
C GLU A 323 7.86 7.85 -27.04
N ASP A 324 8.63 7.20 -27.93
CA ASP A 324 8.56 5.78 -28.22
C ASP A 324 9.98 5.19 -28.42
N PRO A 325 10.61 4.72 -27.33
CA PRO A 325 11.96 4.13 -27.38
C PRO A 325 11.97 2.69 -27.91
N GLY A 326 10.81 2.10 -28.20
CA GLY A 326 10.69 0.73 -28.73
C GLY A 326 10.90 0.64 -30.24
N LEU A 327 10.96 1.78 -30.93
CA LEU A 327 11.21 1.82 -32.38
C LEU A 327 12.65 1.37 -32.67
N GLU A 328 12.83 0.46 -33.64
CA GLU A 328 14.14 -0.09 -34.03
C GLU A 328 15.20 0.99 -34.34
N ARG A 329 14.79 2.15 -34.87
CA ARG A 329 15.68 3.30 -35.11
C ARG A 329 16.28 3.91 -33.84
N CYS A 330 15.65 3.71 -32.68
CA CYS A 330 16.13 4.19 -31.39
C CYS A 330 17.20 3.26 -30.80
N ARG A 331 17.49 2.12 -31.43
CA ARG A 331 18.52 1.18 -30.95
C ARG A 331 19.88 1.84 -30.78
N SER A 332 20.29 2.68 -31.74
CA SER A 332 21.56 3.42 -31.70
C SER A 332 21.44 4.81 -31.08
N PHE A 333 20.26 5.19 -30.58
CA PHE A 333 20.08 6.50 -29.93
C PHE A 333 20.95 6.59 -28.67
N GLN A 334 21.62 7.72 -28.51
CA GLN A 334 22.40 8.05 -27.32
C GLN A 334 22.02 9.47 -26.89
N GLN A 335 21.58 9.61 -25.64
CA GLN A 335 21.50 10.89 -24.98
C GLN A 335 22.92 11.43 -24.78
N SER A 336 23.15 12.66 -25.23
CA SER A 336 24.44 13.35 -25.09
C SER A 336 24.84 13.51 -23.63
N ASP A 337 26.14 13.50 -23.37
CA ASP A 337 26.70 13.73 -22.04
C ASP A 337 26.29 15.09 -21.48
N GLU A 338 26.27 16.15 -22.29
CA GLU A 338 25.86 17.50 -21.86
C GLU A 338 24.41 17.53 -21.35
N ALA A 339 23.50 16.86 -22.06
CA ALA A 339 22.11 16.74 -21.63
C ALA A 339 21.97 15.97 -20.32
N SER A 340 22.76 14.90 -20.15
CA SER A 340 22.78 14.10 -18.92
C SER A 340 23.35 14.88 -17.75
N VAL A 341 24.46 15.62 -17.94
CA VAL A 341 25.02 16.52 -16.91
C VAL A 341 24.01 17.61 -16.52
N ALA A 342 23.31 18.20 -17.50
CA ALA A 342 22.29 19.22 -17.22
C ALA A 342 21.05 18.65 -16.49
N ASP A 343 20.73 17.37 -16.66
CA ASP A 343 19.70 16.67 -15.88
C ASP A 343 20.19 16.40 -14.45
N ILE A 344 21.43 15.91 -14.29
CA ILE A 344 22.05 15.67 -12.98
C ILE A 344 22.14 16.97 -12.18
N GLN A 345 22.60 18.07 -12.79
CA GLN A 345 22.69 19.37 -12.12
C GLN A 345 21.33 19.85 -11.63
N ARG A 346 20.27 19.75 -12.46
CA ARG A 346 18.90 20.10 -12.03
C ARG A 346 18.44 19.27 -10.84
N LEU A 347 18.72 17.97 -10.83
CA LEU A 347 18.39 17.08 -9.72
C LEU A 347 19.16 17.45 -8.45
N CYS A 348 20.47 17.67 -8.56
CA CYS A 348 21.33 17.98 -7.42
C CYS A 348 21.15 19.39 -6.87
N ASP A 349 20.75 20.36 -7.70
CA ASP A 349 20.38 21.71 -7.26
C ASP A 349 19.06 21.68 -6.47
N ALA A 350 18.10 20.83 -6.88
CA ALA A 350 16.83 20.67 -6.17
C ALA A 350 16.99 19.86 -4.87
N MET A 351 17.84 18.83 -4.87
CA MET A 351 18.03 17.91 -3.75
C MET A 351 19.51 17.53 -3.59
N PRO A 352 20.35 18.40 -2.99
CA PRO A 352 21.80 18.22 -2.93
C PRO A 352 22.23 16.99 -2.12
N SER A 353 21.42 16.56 -1.16
CA SER A 353 21.71 15.41 -0.29
C SER A 353 21.33 14.05 -0.89
N MET A 354 21.01 13.96 -2.18
CA MET A 354 20.74 12.67 -2.81
C MET A 354 22.00 11.79 -2.90
N VAL A 355 21.82 10.49 -2.69
CA VAL A 355 22.92 9.51 -2.77
C VAL A 355 23.63 9.58 -4.12
N GLY A 356 22.86 9.64 -5.21
CA GLY A 356 23.42 9.75 -6.55
C GLY A 356 24.14 11.08 -6.83
N CYS A 357 23.80 12.18 -6.13
CA CYS A 357 24.57 13.42 -6.21
C CYS A 357 25.93 13.28 -5.53
N GLY A 358 26.02 12.53 -4.43
CA GLY A 358 27.29 12.15 -3.81
C GLY A 358 28.17 11.29 -4.72
N LEU A 359 27.59 10.37 -5.49
CA LEU A 359 28.31 9.58 -6.49
C LEU A 359 28.79 10.44 -7.66
N TRP A 360 27.93 11.33 -8.17
CA TRP A 360 28.29 12.27 -9.23
C TRP A 360 29.40 13.24 -8.81
N ASP A 361 29.38 13.71 -7.56
CA ASP A 361 30.46 14.53 -6.99
C ASP A 361 31.81 13.79 -7.03
N GLN A 362 31.84 12.50 -6.67
CA GLN A 362 33.06 11.68 -6.79
C GLN A 362 33.54 11.57 -8.25
N CYS A 363 32.62 11.39 -9.21
CA CYS A 363 32.98 11.29 -10.62
C CYS A 363 33.46 12.62 -11.21
N SER A 364 32.74 13.71 -10.93
CA SER A 364 33.03 15.04 -11.49
C SER A 364 34.30 15.68 -10.89
N THR A 365 34.66 15.32 -9.66
CA THR A 365 35.93 15.73 -9.03
C THR A 365 37.12 14.85 -9.42
N GLY A 366 36.89 13.74 -10.15
CA GLY A 366 37.91 12.77 -10.51
C GLY A 366 38.33 11.84 -9.37
N ALA A 367 37.62 11.86 -8.23
CA ALA A 367 37.84 10.92 -7.11
C ALA A 367 37.37 9.49 -7.44
N ALA A 368 36.47 9.35 -8.42
CA ALA A 368 36.02 8.09 -9.01
C ALA A 368 36.18 8.13 -10.54
N SER A 369 36.43 6.97 -11.15
CA SER A 369 36.50 6.84 -12.61
C SER A 369 36.03 5.45 -13.07
N GLY A 370 35.54 5.34 -14.30
CA GLY A 370 35.03 4.09 -14.87
C GLY A 370 33.73 4.27 -15.64
N SER A 371 33.10 3.16 -16.04
CA SER A 371 31.83 3.17 -16.78
C SER A 371 30.68 3.81 -15.99
N TYR A 372 30.65 3.64 -14.66
CA TYR A 372 29.63 4.26 -13.81
C TYR A 372 29.77 5.78 -13.67
N CYS A 373 30.94 6.34 -14.04
CA CYS A 373 31.14 7.79 -14.08
C CYS A 373 30.76 8.43 -15.42
N GLN A 374 30.28 7.65 -16.39
CA GLN A 374 29.66 8.22 -17.59
C GLN A 374 28.39 8.98 -17.20
N PRO A 375 28.17 10.22 -17.69
CA PRO A 375 27.03 11.04 -17.29
C PRO A 375 25.67 10.34 -17.40
N PHE A 376 25.46 9.53 -18.44
CA PHE A 376 24.22 8.77 -18.59
C PHE A 376 24.04 7.67 -17.52
N SER A 377 25.10 6.96 -17.16
CA SER A 377 25.08 5.91 -16.12
C SER A 377 24.91 6.53 -14.72
N ALA A 378 25.57 7.66 -14.45
CA ALA A 378 25.42 8.42 -13.21
C ALA A 378 23.99 8.97 -13.07
N LEU A 379 23.42 9.53 -14.13
CA LEU A 379 22.02 9.97 -14.17
C LEU A 379 21.08 8.80 -13.90
N GLY A 380 21.28 7.66 -14.56
CA GLY A 380 20.49 6.47 -14.31
C GLY A 380 20.56 5.98 -12.87
N SER A 381 21.74 6.07 -12.24
CA SER A 381 21.92 5.70 -10.83
C SER A 381 21.15 6.62 -9.89
N ILE A 382 21.01 7.91 -10.23
CA ILE A 382 20.15 8.86 -9.49
C ILE A 382 18.66 8.52 -9.70
N CYS A 383 18.28 8.22 -10.95
CA CYS A 383 16.89 8.11 -11.37
C CYS A 383 16.26 6.73 -11.13
N LEU A 384 17.05 5.68 -10.92
CA LEU A 384 16.55 4.31 -10.74
C LEU A 384 15.58 4.20 -9.55
N ALA A 385 15.88 4.89 -8.44
CA ALA A 385 15.04 4.86 -7.24
C ALA A 385 13.77 5.70 -7.36
N ASN A 386 13.74 6.72 -8.22
CA ASN A 386 12.59 7.59 -8.40
C ASN A 386 12.54 8.18 -9.82
N PRO A 387 12.05 7.42 -10.81
CA PRO A 387 12.06 7.84 -12.21
C PRO A 387 11.14 9.04 -12.49
N ALA A 388 10.25 9.40 -11.57
CA ALA A 388 9.26 10.47 -11.72
C ALA A 388 9.77 11.87 -11.29
N THR A 389 10.98 11.98 -10.72
CA THR A 389 11.52 13.27 -10.27
C THR A 389 11.93 14.18 -11.42
N ASP A 390 11.80 15.49 -11.22
CA ASP A 390 12.24 16.49 -12.19
C ASP A 390 13.74 16.37 -12.50
N GLY A 391 14.07 16.15 -13.77
CA GLY A 391 15.41 15.82 -14.27
C GLY A 391 15.59 14.34 -14.64
N CYS A 392 14.71 13.44 -14.20
CA CYS A 392 14.76 12.02 -14.57
C CYS A 392 13.89 11.65 -15.77
N GLN A 393 13.03 12.55 -16.25
CA GLN A 393 12.02 12.22 -17.26
C GLN A 393 12.63 11.67 -18.55
N ARG A 394 13.73 12.26 -19.01
CA ARG A 394 14.42 11.82 -20.23
C ARG A 394 15.00 10.41 -20.07
N TRP A 395 15.76 10.18 -19.01
CA TRP A 395 16.32 8.85 -18.74
C TRP A 395 15.22 7.80 -18.55
N ALA A 396 14.18 8.12 -17.77
CA ALA A 396 13.06 7.22 -17.52
C ALA A 396 12.33 6.86 -18.82
N SER A 397 12.02 7.84 -19.66
CA SER A 397 11.35 7.58 -20.94
C SER A 397 12.16 6.68 -21.88
N LEU A 398 13.50 6.73 -21.82
CA LEU A 398 14.37 5.86 -22.61
C LEU A 398 14.52 4.47 -22.00
N CYS A 399 14.77 4.36 -20.68
CA CYS A 399 15.26 3.13 -20.07
C CYS A 399 14.24 2.38 -19.20
N THR A 400 13.12 3.00 -18.84
CA THR A 400 12.07 2.35 -18.02
C THR A 400 10.84 1.93 -18.81
N THR A 401 10.70 2.41 -20.05
CA THR A 401 9.61 2.01 -20.95
C THR A 401 9.79 0.57 -21.39
N ALA A 402 8.77 -0.26 -21.15
CA ALA A 402 8.76 -1.66 -21.57
C ALA A 402 8.98 -1.77 -23.10
N GLY A 403 9.90 -2.64 -23.50
CA GLY A 403 10.24 -2.84 -24.92
C GLY A 403 11.18 -1.79 -25.52
N SER A 404 11.77 -0.90 -24.71
CA SER A 404 12.82 0.00 -25.19
C SER A 404 13.97 -0.79 -25.83
N VAL A 405 14.40 -0.35 -27.02
CA VAL A 405 15.52 -0.96 -27.74
C VAL A 405 16.82 -0.15 -27.61
N VAL A 406 16.82 0.95 -26.86
CA VAL A 406 17.94 1.91 -26.74
C VAL A 406 19.17 1.24 -26.11
N GLN A 407 20.23 1.05 -26.90
CA GLN A 407 21.44 0.33 -26.46
C GLN A 407 22.21 1.08 -25.35
N GLN A 408 22.09 2.40 -25.26
CA GLN A 408 22.74 3.16 -24.19
C GLN A 408 22.25 2.74 -22.80
N CYS A 409 20.98 2.32 -22.67
CA CYS A 409 20.42 1.82 -21.41
C CYS A 409 21.07 0.51 -20.93
N ILE A 410 21.65 -0.27 -21.86
CA ILE A 410 22.32 -1.53 -21.59
C ILE A 410 23.83 -1.29 -21.36
N THR A 411 24.45 -0.56 -22.28
CA THR A 411 25.92 -0.34 -22.30
C THR A 411 26.40 0.65 -21.24
N ALA A 412 25.57 1.63 -20.88
CA ALA A 412 25.82 2.58 -19.79
C ALA A 412 24.82 2.35 -18.65
N ALA A 413 24.68 1.08 -18.23
CA ALA A 413 23.76 0.70 -17.17
C ALA A 413 24.05 1.44 -15.85
N PRO A 414 23.00 1.83 -15.10
CA PRO A 414 23.16 2.42 -13.78
C PRO A 414 23.63 1.39 -12.75
N ILE A 415 24.12 1.87 -11.61
CA ILE A 415 24.38 1.04 -10.43
C ILE A 415 23.03 0.56 -9.89
N ARG A 416 22.75 -0.74 -9.99
CA ARG A 416 21.44 -1.30 -9.66
C ARG A 416 21.20 -1.39 -8.16
N THR A 417 22.28 -1.53 -7.41
CA THR A 417 22.25 -1.72 -5.96
C THR A 417 22.48 -0.43 -5.18
N VAL A 418 22.34 0.72 -5.84
CA VAL A 418 22.46 2.01 -5.16
C VAL A 418 21.35 2.16 -4.12
N MET A 419 21.72 2.53 -2.90
CA MET A 419 20.75 2.78 -1.85
C MET A 419 19.92 4.04 -2.17
N GLY A 420 18.61 3.97 -1.92
CA GLY A 420 17.76 5.15 -2.01
C GLY A 420 18.14 6.19 -0.96
N THR A 421 18.01 7.48 -1.27
CA THR A 421 18.38 8.57 -0.35
C THR A 421 17.72 8.45 1.03
N SER A 422 16.46 8.05 1.10
CA SER A 422 15.76 7.82 2.38
C SER A 422 16.37 6.67 3.18
N GLN A 423 16.68 5.55 2.52
CA GLN A 423 17.31 4.38 3.14
C GLN A 423 18.71 4.72 3.65
N THR A 424 19.51 5.47 2.88
CA THR A 424 20.84 5.91 3.33
C THR A 424 20.73 6.86 4.52
N MET A 425 19.79 7.81 4.51
CA MET A 425 19.59 8.70 5.66
C MET A 425 19.15 7.93 6.90
N GLU A 426 18.25 6.95 6.76
CA GLU A 426 17.82 6.10 7.87
C GLU A 426 18.97 5.21 8.40
N ALA A 427 19.76 4.63 7.50
CA ALA A 427 20.96 3.87 7.86
C ALA A 427 21.96 4.72 8.65
N VAL A 428 22.22 5.95 8.20
CA VAL A 428 23.08 6.91 8.94
C VAL A 428 22.45 7.29 10.28
N ALA A 429 21.14 7.50 10.35
CA ALA A 429 20.41 7.79 11.59
C ALA A 429 20.59 6.71 12.64
N GLN A 430 20.32 5.48 12.24
CA GLN A 430 20.41 4.33 13.13
C GLN A 430 21.86 4.11 13.56
N ALA A 431 22.82 4.11 12.62
CA ALA A 431 24.24 3.92 12.92
C ALA A 431 24.80 5.01 13.86
N CYS A 432 24.51 6.29 13.60
CA CYS A 432 24.96 7.39 14.46
C CYS A 432 24.29 7.37 15.84
N SER A 433 23.06 6.87 15.95
CA SER A 433 22.38 6.72 17.25
C SER A 433 23.02 5.65 18.14
N LEU A 434 23.51 4.56 17.53
CA LEU A 434 24.11 3.43 18.24
C LEU A 434 25.54 3.72 18.70
N HIS A 435 26.36 4.34 17.85
CA HIS A 435 27.78 4.57 18.15
C HIS A 435 28.10 5.96 18.72
N GLY A 436 27.08 6.82 18.88
CA GLY A 436 27.20 8.16 19.43
C GLY A 436 27.72 9.21 18.44
N ALA A 437 27.52 10.49 18.79
CA ALA A 437 27.87 11.63 17.94
C ALA A 437 29.39 11.82 17.71
N SER A 438 30.24 11.07 18.41
CA SER A 438 31.70 11.15 18.30
C SER A 438 32.27 10.44 17.08
N VAL A 439 31.49 9.60 16.37
CA VAL A 439 31.98 8.92 15.17
C VAL A 439 32.15 9.91 14.03
N ALA A 440 33.30 9.85 13.35
CA ALA A 440 33.66 10.77 12.27
C ALA A 440 32.59 10.76 11.17
N GLY A 441 31.98 11.92 10.93
CA GLY A 441 30.89 12.11 9.96
C GLY A 441 29.51 12.31 10.59
N CYS A 442 29.20 11.69 11.74
CA CYS A 442 27.91 11.87 12.41
C CYS A 442 27.66 13.33 12.83
N GLN A 443 28.73 14.08 13.15
CA GLN A 443 28.65 15.50 13.46
C GLN A 443 28.08 16.35 12.32
N GLN A 444 28.29 15.96 11.06
CA GLN A 444 27.76 16.68 9.89
C GLN A 444 26.23 16.56 9.78
N CYS A 445 25.66 15.51 10.38
CA CYS A 445 24.22 15.22 10.34
C CYS A 445 23.55 15.43 11.73
N ALA A 446 24.30 15.91 12.73
CA ALA A 446 23.83 16.08 14.11
C ALA A 446 22.82 17.25 14.28
N ALA A 447 22.92 18.30 13.44
CA ALA A 447 21.99 19.44 13.46
C ALA A 447 20.63 19.15 12.80
N GLY A 448 20.42 17.91 12.35
CA GLY A 448 19.21 17.44 11.68
C GLY A 448 19.48 16.95 10.26
N TRP A 449 18.62 16.07 9.76
CA TRP A 449 18.80 15.41 8.46
C TRP A 449 18.94 16.37 7.28
N ARG A 450 18.38 17.57 7.38
CA ARG A 450 18.49 18.61 6.34
C ARG A 450 19.88 19.23 6.24
N SER A 451 20.73 19.13 7.27
CA SER A 451 22.10 19.65 7.23
C SER A 451 23.11 18.63 6.69
N CYS A 452 22.69 17.39 6.48
CA CYS A 452 23.53 16.29 6.05
C CYS A 452 23.76 16.40 4.53
N THR A 453 24.80 17.12 4.11
CA THR A 453 25.05 17.41 2.68
C THR A 453 25.38 16.16 1.87
N ASN A 454 26.08 15.18 2.45
CA ASN A 454 26.46 13.95 1.75
C ASN A 454 26.25 12.72 2.67
N PRO A 455 25.01 12.20 2.77
CA PRO A 455 24.72 11.07 3.64
C PRO A 455 25.45 9.79 3.21
N LEU A 456 25.73 9.62 1.91
CA LEU A 456 26.47 8.47 1.40
C LEU A 456 27.92 8.45 1.90
N ALA A 457 28.60 9.60 1.90
CA ALA A 457 29.97 9.69 2.42
C ALA A 457 30.03 9.45 3.93
N VAL A 458 29.02 9.87 4.69
CA VAL A 458 28.91 9.58 6.12
C VAL A 458 28.68 8.09 6.35
N LEU A 459 27.77 7.46 5.61
CA LEU A 459 27.52 6.02 5.69
C LEU A 459 28.77 5.21 5.33
N SER A 460 29.47 5.59 4.26
CA SER A 460 30.74 4.98 3.84
C SER A 460 31.77 4.98 4.98
N ARG A 461 32.00 6.13 5.62
CA ARG A 461 32.95 6.21 6.76
C ARG A 461 32.52 5.35 7.94
N LEU A 462 31.21 5.31 8.25
CA LEU A 462 30.67 4.48 9.32
C LEU A 462 30.90 2.99 9.03
N CYS A 463 30.56 2.54 7.83
CA CYS A 463 30.70 1.14 7.43
C CYS A 463 32.15 0.69 7.31
N LEU A 464 33.06 1.58 6.86
CA LEU A 464 34.49 1.29 6.83
C LEU A 464 35.11 1.24 8.23
N ALA A 465 34.56 2.00 9.19
CA ALA A 465 35.00 1.99 10.58
C ALA A 465 34.42 0.81 11.38
N SER A 466 33.23 0.34 11.01
CA SER A 466 32.50 -0.71 11.75
C SER A 466 31.64 -1.54 10.78
N PRO A 467 32.20 -2.57 10.13
CA PRO A 467 31.49 -3.37 9.13
C PRO A 467 30.37 -4.24 9.73
N GLU A 468 30.39 -4.50 11.04
CA GLU A 468 29.39 -5.33 11.73
C GLU A 468 28.02 -4.64 11.92
N ILE A 469 27.90 -3.37 11.52
CA ILE A 469 26.66 -2.60 11.59
C ILE A 469 25.69 -3.15 10.52
N SER A 470 24.53 -3.66 10.94
CA SER A 470 23.55 -4.27 10.01
C SER A 470 23.06 -3.31 8.90
N GLN A 471 23.09 -2.01 9.18
CA GLN A 471 22.78 -0.94 8.23
C GLN A 471 23.78 -0.83 7.06
N CYS A 472 24.94 -1.48 7.15
CA CYS A 472 25.98 -1.47 6.11
C CYS A 472 25.78 -2.52 5.02
N SER A 473 24.88 -3.49 5.21
CA SER A 473 24.63 -4.57 4.24
C SER A 473 24.35 -4.06 2.82
N ASN A 474 23.41 -3.12 2.65
CA ASN A 474 23.10 -2.56 1.33
C ASN A 474 24.26 -1.72 0.74
N PHE A 475 25.05 -1.07 1.60
CA PHE A 475 26.25 -0.33 1.18
C PHE A 475 27.34 -1.28 0.68
N GLU A 476 27.53 -2.43 1.33
CA GLU A 476 28.45 -3.47 0.90
C GLU A 476 28.05 -4.08 -0.45
N VAL A 477 26.74 -4.26 -0.70
CA VAL A 477 26.25 -4.71 -2.01
C VAL A 477 26.56 -3.68 -3.10
N MET A 478 26.32 -2.38 -2.84
CA MET A 478 26.73 -1.30 -3.76
C MET A 478 28.25 -1.31 -4.01
N CYS A 479 29.05 -1.53 -2.98
CA CYS A 479 30.50 -1.63 -3.10
C CYS A 479 31.00 -2.91 -3.78
N ALA A 480 30.22 -3.98 -3.77
CA ALA A 480 30.51 -5.17 -4.55
C ALA A 480 30.30 -4.92 -6.05
N GLU A 481 29.24 -4.20 -6.43
CA GLU A 481 28.92 -3.86 -7.83
C GLU A 481 29.84 -2.76 -8.40
N ALA A 482 30.06 -1.69 -7.65
CA ALA A 482 30.68 -0.46 -8.16
C ALA A 482 31.97 -0.04 -7.41
N GLY A 483 32.48 -0.87 -6.50
CA GLY A 483 33.61 -0.50 -5.64
C GLY A 483 34.95 -0.31 -6.36
N THR A 484 35.10 -0.78 -7.59
CA THR A 484 36.27 -0.47 -8.43
C THR A 484 36.23 0.98 -8.93
N THR A 485 35.05 1.50 -9.25
CA THR A 485 34.85 2.90 -9.63
C THR A 485 34.91 3.83 -8.42
N PHE A 486 34.22 3.47 -7.33
CA PHE A 486 34.12 4.29 -6.11
C PHE A 486 35.05 3.78 -4.99
N SER A 487 36.33 3.60 -5.32
CA SER A 487 37.32 3.03 -4.39
C SER A 487 37.51 3.85 -3.10
N SER A 488 37.32 5.17 -3.17
CA SER A 488 37.34 6.10 -2.02
C SER A 488 36.20 5.82 -1.03
N LEU A 489 35.00 5.52 -1.53
CA LEU A 489 33.84 5.20 -0.72
C LEU A 489 33.90 3.77 -0.17
N CYS A 490 34.38 2.82 -0.98
CA CYS A 490 34.36 1.40 -0.65
C CYS A 490 35.62 0.89 0.05
N GLY A 491 36.62 1.74 0.29
CA GLY A 491 37.83 1.40 1.05
C GLY A 491 38.71 0.32 0.41
N ARG A 492 38.53 0.04 -0.89
CA ARG A 492 39.26 -1.00 -1.64
C ARG A 492 40.66 -0.57 -2.12
N GLY A 493 41.03 0.68 -1.90
CA GLY A 493 42.39 1.16 -2.13
C GLY A 493 43.29 0.81 -0.94
N THR A 494 44.22 -0.13 -1.11
CA THR A 494 45.42 -0.32 -0.26
C THR A 494 45.27 -0.93 1.14
N ARG A 495 44.31 -1.83 1.36
CA ARG A 495 44.51 -2.92 2.33
C ARG A 495 44.92 -4.19 1.60
N THR A 496 46.06 -4.14 0.92
CA THR A 496 46.85 -5.36 0.75
C THR A 496 47.17 -5.81 2.17
N ILE A 497 46.58 -6.92 2.59
CA ILE A 497 46.93 -7.62 3.82
C ILE A 497 48.39 -8.05 3.64
N ALA A 498 49.32 -7.18 4.01
CA ALA A 498 50.70 -7.54 4.26
C ALA A 498 50.75 -8.24 5.63
N SER A 499 50.13 -9.42 5.70
CA SER A 499 50.62 -10.49 6.57
C SER A 499 51.91 -10.99 5.95
N GLY A 500 53.01 -10.28 6.20
CA GLY A 500 54.30 -10.56 5.57
C GLY A 500 55.40 -9.68 6.12
N ILE A 501 55.94 -10.10 7.27
CA ILE A 501 57.29 -9.82 7.78
C ILE A 501 57.60 -8.34 8.06
N ALA A 502 57.76 -8.05 9.36
CA ALA A 502 58.38 -6.86 9.89
C ALA A 502 59.76 -6.61 9.23
N GLY A 503 59.79 -5.64 8.31
CA GLY A 503 60.98 -4.96 7.84
C GLY A 503 61.02 -3.56 8.46
N ASN A 504 61.86 -3.43 9.47
CA ASN A 504 62.16 -2.25 10.27
C ASN A 504 62.38 -0.98 9.43
N SER A 505 61.66 0.11 9.70
CA SER A 505 62.13 1.48 9.42
C SER A 505 61.42 2.48 10.32
N SER A 506 62.28 3.08 11.14
CA SER A 506 62.06 3.97 12.27
C SER A 506 61.68 5.41 11.90
N SER A 507 60.63 5.92 12.55
CA SER A 507 60.56 7.27 13.15
C SER A 507 59.26 7.27 13.98
N GLY A 508 59.21 7.45 15.30
CA GLY A 508 59.97 8.35 16.16
C GLY A 508 58.97 9.35 16.74
N GLY A 509 58.25 8.98 17.81
CA GLY A 509 57.20 9.82 18.39
C GLY A 509 56.43 9.14 19.51
N SER A 510 57.07 9.05 20.67
CA SER A 510 56.60 8.53 21.95
C SER A 510 55.44 9.33 22.56
N SER A 511 54.40 8.65 23.03
CA SER A 511 53.69 8.97 24.28
C SER A 511 52.93 7.74 24.79
N GLU A 512 53.43 7.17 25.88
CA GLU A 512 52.85 6.13 26.73
C GLU A 512 51.58 6.63 27.45
N VAL A 513 50.53 5.80 27.56
CA VAL A 513 49.64 5.65 28.74
C VAL A 513 49.00 4.24 28.67
N PRO A 514 48.77 3.51 29.80
CA PRO A 514 48.77 2.06 29.83
C PRO A 514 47.39 1.40 29.71
N ALA A 515 47.45 0.12 29.34
CA ALA A 515 46.35 -0.83 29.36
C ALA A 515 45.79 -1.04 30.78
N THR A 516 44.46 -0.98 30.91
CA THR A 516 43.73 -1.61 32.00
C THR A 516 42.73 -2.59 31.42
N ALA A 517 42.94 -3.86 31.74
CA ALA A 517 41.97 -4.93 31.54
C ALA A 517 40.83 -4.76 32.56
N SER A 518 39.58 -4.88 32.11
CA SER A 518 38.47 -5.27 32.98
C SER A 518 37.46 -6.12 32.22
N SER A 519 37.36 -7.33 32.73
CA SER A 519 36.39 -8.39 32.49
C SER A 519 34.94 -7.99 32.78
N GLY A 520 34.01 -8.60 32.01
CA GLY A 520 32.71 -9.07 32.51
C GLY A 520 31.53 -8.11 32.40
N GLY A 521 30.60 -8.42 31.49
CA GLY A 521 29.27 -7.81 31.45
C GLY A 521 28.34 -8.58 30.52
N GLY A 522 27.41 -9.32 31.10
CA GLY A 522 26.42 -10.12 30.36
C GLY A 522 25.44 -9.24 29.58
N ASN A 523 25.26 -9.56 28.30
CA ASN A 523 24.28 -8.92 27.43
C ASN A 523 22.86 -9.32 27.84
N SER A 524 22.23 -8.49 28.68
CA SER A 524 20.77 -8.44 28.76
C SER A 524 20.32 -7.46 27.67
N SER A 525 19.98 -8.00 26.51
CA SER A 525 19.35 -7.30 25.39
C SER A 525 18.04 -6.65 25.86
N SER A 526 18.14 -5.40 26.29
CA SER A 526 16.99 -4.53 26.50
C SER A 526 16.59 -4.03 25.12
N GLU A 527 15.57 -4.65 24.57
CA GLU A 527 14.84 -4.22 23.39
C GLU A 527 14.34 -2.79 23.63
N VAL A 528 15.09 -1.79 23.14
CA VAL A 528 14.66 -0.40 23.20
C VAL A 528 13.63 -0.22 22.10
N GLU A 529 12.35 -0.29 22.46
CA GLU A 529 11.24 0.11 21.61
C GLU A 529 11.54 1.50 21.03
N ALA A 530 11.79 1.54 19.72
CA ALA A 530 11.96 2.77 18.98
C ALA A 530 10.64 3.56 19.06
N VAL A 531 10.61 4.60 19.89
CA VAL A 531 9.49 5.53 19.98
C VAL A 531 9.37 6.26 18.63
N ALA A 532 8.49 5.74 17.78
CA ALA A 532 8.16 6.35 16.50
C ALA A 532 7.60 7.77 16.73
N ARG A 533 8.43 8.78 16.47
CA ARG A 533 7.99 10.18 16.51
C ARG A 533 7.15 10.46 15.27
N MET A 534 5.84 10.59 15.45
CA MET A 534 4.92 10.89 14.35
C MET A 534 4.85 12.40 14.14
N TYR A 535 5.41 12.89 13.02
CA TYR A 535 5.36 14.29 12.64
C TYR A 535 4.12 14.55 11.76
N LEU A 536 3.48 15.71 11.97
CA LEU A 536 2.42 16.19 11.09
C LEU A 536 3.01 16.41 9.69
N HIS A 537 2.42 15.77 8.69
CA HIS A 537 2.85 15.90 7.29
C HIS A 537 1.72 16.48 6.44
N ALA A 538 2.10 17.25 5.42
CA ALA A 538 1.19 17.82 4.43
C ALA A 538 1.41 17.13 3.07
N SER A 539 1.57 15.81 3.08
CA SER A 539 1.75 15.04 1.84
C SER A 539 0.42 14.87 1.12
N MET A 540 0.44 15.05 -0.21
CA MET A 540 -0.72 14.89 -1.08
C MET A 540 -0.97 13.43 -1.49
N SER A 541 -0.08 12.48 -1.16
CA SER A 541 -0.18 11.07 -1.56
C SER A 541 -0.59 10.12 -0.43
N ALA A 542 -1.05 10.64 0.70
CA ALA A 542 -1.45 9.81 1.83
C ALA A 542 -2.80 9.12 1.58
N MET A 543 -2.91 7.84 2.00
CA MET A 543 -4.17 7.11 2.02
C MET A 543 -5.11 7.73 3.08
N ILE A 544 -6.31 8.16 2.66
CA ILE A 544 -7.21 8.97 3.51
C ILE A 544 -8.08 8.10 4.43
N LEU A 545 -8.76 7.08 3.89
CA LEU A 545 -9.70 6.24 4.63
C LEU A 545 -9.78 4.80 4.08
N PHE A 546 -9.65 4.66 2.75
CA PHE A 546 -9.61 3.38 2.04
C PHE A 546 -8.44 3.39 1.06
N LYS A 547 -7.87 2.21 0.78
CA LYS A 547 -6.76 2.05 -0.17
C LYS A 547 -7.09 2.56 -1.59
N SER A 548 -8.37 2.57 -1.97
CA SER A 548 -8.86 3.12 -3.24
C SER A 548 -9.04 4.64 -3.25
N TRP A 549 -9.10 5.28 -2.07
CA TRP A 549 -9.27 6.73 -1.95
C TRP A 549 -7.91 7.40 -1.73
N VAL A 550 -7.09 7.39 -2.78
CA VAL A 550 -5.79 8.05 -2.83
C VAL A 550 -5.87 9.22 -3.82
N PRO A 551 -5.75 10.47 -3.37
CA PRO A 551 -5.71 11.60 -4.28
C PRO A 551 -4.41 11.57 -5.10
N SER A 552 -4.52 11.34 -6.40
CA SER A 552 -3.38 11.37 -7.34
C SER A 552 -3.03 12.79 -7.81
N SER A 553 -3.86 13.78 -7.48
CA SER A 553 -3.68 15.19 -7.86
C SER A 553 -4.13 16.13 -6.74
N GLY A 554 -3.64 17.37 -6.76
CA GLY A 554 -4.06 18.40 -5.80
C GLY A 554 -5.57 18.66 -5.83
N GLY A 555 -6.21 18.57 -7.00
CA GLY A 555 -7.67 18.70 -7.12
C GLY A 555 -8.42 17.56 -6.43
N ALA A 556 -7.93 16.31 -6.58
CA ALA A 556 -8.49 15.16 -5.88
C ALA A 556 -8.32 15.28 -4.35
N TYR A 557 -7.21 15.86 -3.90
CA TYR A 557 -6.99 16.12 -2.48
C TYR A 557 -8.00 17.13 -1.92
N VAL A 558 -8.18 18.28 -2.59
CA VAL A 558 -9.18 19.30 -2.18
C VAL A 558 -10.61 18.72 -2.20
N ALA A 559 -10.96 17.95 -3.23
CA ALA A 559 -12.25 17.27 -3.30
C ALA A 559 -12.45 16.29 -2.14
N SER A 560 -11.39 15.61 -1.71
CA SER A 560 -11.43 14.69 -0.57
C SER A 560 -11.63 15.44 0.75
N CYS A 561 -10.97 16.58 0.94
CA CYS A 561 -11.23 17.46 2.09
C CYS A 561 -12.70 17.92 2.12
N LEU A 562 -13.24 18.43 1.00
CA LEU A 562 -14.63 18.86 0.92
C LEU A 562 -15.62 17.72 1.22
N ALA A 563 -15.33 16.49 0.76
CA ALA A 563 -16.13 15.32 1.09
C ALA A 563 -16.13 15.00 2.59
N ILE A 564 -14.96 15.07 3.26
CA ILE A 564 -14.84 14.88 4.71
C ILE A 564 -15.63 15.96 5.47
N ILE A 565 -15.56 17.22 5.04
CA ILE A 565 -16.35 18.32 5.62
C ILE A 565 -17.84 18.02 5.51
N ALA A 566 -18.31 17.63 4.31
CA ALA A 566 -19.72 17.32 4.07
C ALA A 566 -20.20 16.15 4.95
N ILE A 567 -19.41 15.08 5.05
CA ILE A 567 -19.72 13.93 5.91
C ILE A 567 -19.80 14.36 7.39
N ALA A 568 -18.83 15.13 7.87
CA ALA A 568 -18.82 15.60 9.26
C ALA A 568 -20.02 16.50 9.60
N VAL A 569 -20.42 17.39 8.68
CA VAL A 569 -21.59 18.28 8.86
C VAL A 569 -22.90 17.48 8.89
N VAL A 570 -23.09 16.57 7.94
CA VAL A 570 -24.35 15.82 7.78
C VAL A 570 -24.52 14.79 8.88
N ALA A 571 -23.46 14.08 9.23
CA ALA A 571 -23.62 12.79 9.87
C ALA A 571 -23.69 12.84 11.41
N LEU A 572 -23.15 13.88 12.06
CA LEU A 572 -23.09 13.93 13.53
C LEU A 572 -24.13 14.84 14.18
N LYS A 573 -24.53 15.94 13.53
CA LYS A 573 -25.39 16.96 14.17
C LYS A 573 -26.81 16.97 13.61
N ALA A 574 -26.98 16.99 12.29
CA ALA A 574 -28.31 17.07 11.68
C ALA A 574 -29.16 15.84 12.00
N LEU A 575 -28.57 14.64 11.87
CA LEU A 575 -29.26 13.38 12.12
C LEU A 575 -29.61 13.19 13.60
N ASN A 576 -28.68 13.51 14.51
CA ASN A 576 -28.91 13.35 15.94
C ASN A 576 -29.99 14.31 16.46
N LEU A 577 -29.95 15.58 16.01
CA LEU A 577 -31.00 16.56 16.34
C LEU A 577 -32.38 16.18 15.79
N HIS A 578 -32.44 15.60 14.57
CA HIS A 578 -33.71 15.12 14.02
C HIS A 578 -34.29 13.95 14.81
N LEU A 579 -33.44 13.06 15.33
CA LEU A 579 -33.88 11.93 16.14
C LEU A 579 -34.37 12.38 17.52
N GLU A 580 -33.64 13.29 18.17
CA GLU A 580 -34.06 13.87 19.45
C GLU A 580 -35.40 14.63 19.30
N ALA A 581 -35.55 15.42 18.24
CA ALA A 581 -36.80 16.12 17.96
C ALA A 581 -37.97 15.15 17.71
N CYS A 582 -37.75 14.09 16.91
CA CYS A 582 -38.78 13.08 16.66
C CYS A 582 -39.18 12.35 17.95
N TRP A 583 -38.24 12.00 18.82
CA TRP A 583 -38.54 11.30 20.07
C TRP A 583 -39.28 12.18 21.07
N ALA A 584 -38.95 13.48 21.14
CA ALA A 584 -39.66 14.41 22.02
C ALA A 584 -41.15 14.50 21.69
N THR A 585 -41.52 14.49 20.40
CA THR A 585 -42.94 14.57 19.98
C THR A 585 -43.75 13.30 20.28
N GLN A 586 -43.10 12.14 20.36
CA GLN A 586 -43.79 10.87 20.61
C GLN A 586 -44.09 10.63 22.09
N LEU A 587 -43.36 11.27 23.01
CA LEU A 587 -43.62 11.16 24.45
C LEU A 587 -44.84 11.96 24.91
N THR A 588 -45.20 13.03 24.18
CA THR A 588 -46.33 13.89 24.55
C THR A 588 -47.67 13.43 23.97
N GLY A 589 -47.70 12.67 22.88
CA GLY A 589 -48.94 12.24 22.22
C GLY A 589 -49.57 10.94 22.73
N ALA A 590 -49.03 10.31 23.78
CA ALA A 590 -49.50 8.99 24.23
C ALA A 590 -50.59 9.03 25.32
N ASP A 591 -50.80 10.15 26.00
CA ASP A 591 -51.76 10.25 27.12
C ASP A 591 -53.17 10.70 26.72
N ASP A 592 -53.39 11.23 25.51
CA ASP A 592 -54.71 11.75 25.10
C ASP A 592 -55.70 10.67 24.61
N SER A 593 -55.32 9.39 24.62
CA SER A 593 -56.19 8.28 24.17
C SER A 593 -56.94 7.55 25.29
N VAL A 594 -56.86 7.97 26.55
CA VAL A 594 -57.67 7.40 27.66
C VAL A 594 -58.73 8.39 28.11
N GLY A 595 -59.68 8.66 27.21
CA GLY A 595 -60.82 9.54 27.50
C GLY A 595 -62.03 9.20 26.64
N GLY A 596 -62.72 8.08 26.94
CA GLY A 596 -63.99 7.80 26.27
C GLY A 596 -64.63 6.44 26.54
N GLY A 597 -65.23 6.28 27.73
CA GLY A 597 -66.50 5.56 27.87
C GLY A 597 -66.48 4.12 28.39
N GLY A 598 -66.91 3.92 29.64
CA GLY A 598 -67.33 2.62 30.16
C GLY A 598 -67.33 2.56 31.68
N GLY A 599 -68.37 3.11 32.32
CA GLY A 599 -68.54 3.01 33.77
C GLY A 599 -68.88 1.58 34.22
N PHE A 600 -68.39 1.19 35.39
CA PHE A 600 -69.08 0.29 36.33
C PHE A 600 -68.31 0.25 37.67
N GLY A 601 -69.06 0.21 38.77
CA GLY A 601 -68.65 -0.52 39.97
C GLY A 601 -67.88 0.25 41.03
N SER A 602 -68.64 0.97 41.87
CA SER A 602 -68.35 1.21 43.28
C SER A 602 -67.70 -0.01 43.96
N LEU A 603 -66.59 0.19 44.68
CA LEU A 603 -66.30 -0.52 45.92
C LEU A 603 -65.33 0.29 46.77
N ASP A 604 -65.84 0.67 47.94
CA ASP A 604 -65.13 1.13 49.13
C ASP A 604 -63.89 0.29 49.41
N TYR A 605 -62.78 0.95 49.76
CA TYR A 605 -62.02 0.57 50.95
C TYR A 605 -61.21 1.78 51.42
N GLY A 606 -61.60 2.35 52.55
CA GLY A 606 -60.85 3.39 53.23
C GLY A 606 -59.53 2.85 53.79
N SER A 607 -58.57 3.76 53.95
CA SER A 607 -57.72 3.95 55.13
C SER A 607 -56.61 4.94 54.78
N SER A 608 -56.57 6.03 55.54
CA SER A 608 -55.46 6.98 55.62
C SER A 608 -54.15 6.27 56.01
N PRO A 609 -52.97 6.81 55.67
CA PRO A 609 -52.34 7.63 56.69
C PRO A 609 -51.54 8.86 56.20
N ALA A 610 -51.55 9.87 57.07
CA ALA A 610 -50.46 10.75 57.46
C ALA A 610 -49.58 11.43 56.37
N ARG A 611 -49.87 12.72 56.17
CA ARG A 611 -48.96 13.75 55.67
C ARG A 611 -47.73 13.88 56.60
N ALA A 612 -46.53 13.66 56.06
CA ALA A 612 -45.30 14.21 56.60
C ALA A 612 -44.92 15.45 55.78
N SER A 613 -44.96 16.61 56.46
CA SER A 613 -44.47 17.90 55.99
C SER A 613 -42.95 17.88 56.02
N LEU A 614 -42.28 18.07 54.89
CA LEU A 614 -40.85 18.35 54.83
C LEU A 614 -40.62 19.74 54.25
N ASP A 615 -40.15 20.58 55.15
CA ASP A 615 -39.72 21.96 55.04
C ASP A 615 -38.45 22.04 54.16
N ILE A 616 -38.54 22.71 53.01
CA ILE A 616 -37.39 22.96 52.12
C ILE A 616 -36.91 24.37 52.39
N LYS A 617 -35.79 24.43 53.10
CA LYS A 617 -35.03 25.64 53.41
C LYS A 617 -34.18 26.06 52.20
N ASP A 618 -34.41 27.28 51.73
CA ASP A 618 -33.59 28.01 50.76
C ASP A 618 -32.09 27.98 51.11
N PRO A 619 -31.22 28.00 50.08
CA PRO A 619 -29.99 28.77 50.18
C PRO A 619 -29.85 29.77 49.01
N ARG A 620 -29.91 31.05 49.37
CA ARG A 620 -29.33 32.15 48.61
C ARG A 620 -27.79 32.01 48.55
N ARG A 621 -27.24 32.24 47.35
CA ARG A 621 -26.12 33.16 47.04
C ARG A 621 -24.77 32.96 47.77
N SER A 622 -23.81 32.36 47.07
CA SER A 622 -22.34 32.65 47.14
C SER A 622 -21.69 31.98 45.93
N SER A 623 -21.27 32.66 44.85
CA SER A 623 -20.08 33.52 44.69
C SER A 623 -18.80 32.93 45.28
N ASN A 624 -17.83 32.66 44.39
CA ASN A 624 -16.42 32.27 44.57
C ASN A 624 -16.07 30.76 44.62
N MET A 625 -15.39 30.30 43.56
CA MET A 625 -14.42 29.19 43.60
C MET A 625 -13.24 29.55 42.66
N PRO A 626 -11.98 29.42 43.11
CA PRO A 626 -10.79 29.74 42.33
C PRO A 626 -10.25 28.51 41.57
N MET A 627 -9.49 28.79 40.51
CA MET A 627 -8.67 27.83 39.75
C MET A 627 -7.71 27.03 40.65
N LEU A 628 -7.56 25.73 40.37
CA LEU A 628 -6.35 24.99 40.75
C LEU A 628 -5.97 23.92 39.72
N ARG A 629 -4.73 24.05 39.26
CA ARG A 629 -3.88 23.08 38.56
C ARG A 629 -3.82 21.73 39.29
N GLN A 630 -3.87 20.63 38.53
CA GLN A 630 -3.24 19.34 38.88
C GLN A 630 -2.92 18.63 37.55
N SER A 631 -1.69 18.70 37.04
CA SER A 631 -0.51 17.90 37.41
C SER A 631 -0.72 16.40 37.19
N MET A 632 -0.32 15.92 36.01
CA MET A 632 -0.11 14.51 35.71
C MET A 632 1.01 13.95 36.59
N ARG A 633 0.75 12.81 37.25
CA ARG A 633 1.78 11.88 37.69
C ARG A 633 1.47 10.51 37.08
N GLN A 634 2.45 10.00 36.37
CA GLN A 634 2.54 8.63 35.87
C GLN A 634 2.52 7.64 37.03
N SER A 635 1.83 6.51 36.83
CA SER A 635 1.94 5.33 37.69
C SER A 635 2.28 4.13 36.83
N SER A 636 3.53 3.69 36.95
CA SER A 636 4.00 2.35 36.59
C SER A 636 3.32 1.31 37.47
N MET A 637 2.81 0.24 36.86
CA MET A 637 2.33 -0.95 37.57
C MET A 637 3.48 -1.93 37.76
N THR A 638 3.93 -2.10 39.00
CA THR A 638 4.64 -3.30 39.45
C THR A 638 3.69 -4.18 40.26
N HIS A 639 3.64 -5.44 39.85
CA HIS A 639 2.95 -6.55 40.52
C HIS A 639 3.51 -6.74 41.94
N GLN A 640 2.70 -6.52 42.98
CA GLN A 640 3.00 -7.06 44.31
C GLN A 640 1.73 -7.46 45.05
N GLN A 641 1.60 -8.77 45.22
CA GLN A 641 0.56 -9.50 45.92
C GLN A 641 0.83 -9.44 47.42
N GLN A 642 -0.10 -8.89 48.22
CA GLN A 642 -0.06 -9.02 49.67
C GLN A 642 -1.48 -9.09 50.27
N GLN A 643 -1.72 -10.22 50.94
CA GLN A 643 -2.90 -10.56 51.75
C GLN A 643 -2.76 -9.96 53.16
N HIS A 644 -3.81 -9.33 53.72
CA HIS A 644 -4.08 -9.26 55.18
C HIS A 644 -5.49 -8.69 55.49
N PRO A 645 -6.02 -8.76 56.73
CA PRO A 645 -7.09 -9.69 57.10
C PRO A 645 -8.40 -9.00 57.57
N GLN A 646 -9.37 -9.85 57.87
CA GLN A 646 -10.74 -9.57 58.31
C GLN A 646 -10.84 -8.72 59.59
N GLN A 647 -11.79 -7.77 59.60
CA GLN A 647 -12.46 -7.31 60.82
C GLN A 647 -13.97 -7.02 60.57
N PRO A 648 -14.82 -7.16 61.61
CA PRO A 648 -16.24 -7.46 61.47
C PRO A 648 -17.10 -6.19 61.45
N GLN A 649 -18.03 -6.10 60.48
CA GLN A 649 -19.08 -5.08 60.51
C GLN A 649 -20.40 -5.64 61.05
N ARG A 650 -20.91 -4.93 62.06
CA ARG A 650 -22.18 -5.17 62.74
C ARG A 650 -23.35 -5.01 61.76
N PHE A 651 -24.17 -6.05 61.68
CA PHE A 651 -25.48 -6.06 61.03
C PHE A 651 -26.48 -5.22 61.84
N ILE A 652 -27.06 -4.19 61.22
CA ILE A 652 -28.35 -3.61 61.63
C ILE A 652 -29.38 -4.10 60.62
N THR A 653 -30.31 -4.91 61.10
CA THR A 653 -31.43 -5.48 60.37
C THR A 653 -32.47 -4.39 60.04
N ARG A 654 -32.84 -4.28 58.76
CA ARG A 654 -34.05 -3.58 58.29
C ARG A 654 -35.00 -4.60 57.65
N PRO A 655 -36.32 -4.44 57.79
CA PRO A 655 -37.30 -5.46 57.46
C PRO A 655 -37.46 -5.63 55.95
N GLU A 656 -37.65 -6.89 55.56
CA GLU A 656 -37.87 -7.37 54.21
C GLU A 656 -39.21 -6.84 53.66
N ALA A 657 -39.14 -6.13 52.53
CA ALA A 657 -40.26 -5.95 51.63
C ALA A 657 -40.07 -6.92 50.45
N SER A 658 -40.80 -8.03 50.52
CA SER A 658 -40.76 -9.13 49.57
C SER A 658 -41.31 -8.69 48.20
N CYS A 659 -40.43 -8.45 47.24
CA CYS A 659 -40.80 -8.46 45.82
C CYS A 659 -40.74 -9.91 45.32
N GLY A 660 -41.92 -10.52 45.14
CA GLY A 660 -42.06 -11.86 44.60
C GLY A 660 -41.50 -11.96 43.18
N PHE A 661 -40.43 -12.73 43.02
CA PHE A 661 -39.92 -13.23 41.74
C PHE A 661 -40.83 -14.35 41.24
N ALA A 662 -41.96 -13.99 40.64
CA ALA A 662 -42.82 -14.96 39.96
C ALA A 662 -43.57 -14.33 38.77
N ALA A 663 -42.83 -13.75 37.80
CA ALA A 663 -43.28 -13.62 36.40
C ALA A 663 -42.18 -13.05 35.46
N PRO A 664 -41.13 -13.81 35.05
CA PRO A 664 -40.13 -13.29 34.10
C PRO A 664 -40.52 -13.45 32.62
N LEU A 665 -41.51 -14.30 32.29
CA LEU A 665 -41.73 -14.71 30.88
C LEU A 665 -42.94 -14.05 30.19
N ALA A 666 -43.89 -13.46 30.93
CA ALA A 666 -45.03 -12.76 30.33
C ALA A 666 -44.66 -11.35 29.81
N PHE A 667 -43.61 -10.73 30.36
CA PHE A 667 -43.18 -9.39 29.95
C PHE A 667 -42.40 -9.37 28.62
N LEU A 668 -41.87 -10.53 28.21
CA LEU A 668 -41.15 -10.68 26.93
C LEU A 668 -42.08 -10.84 25.73
N HIS A 669 -43.32 -11.34 25.89
CA HIS A 669 -44.25 -11.50 24.77
C HIS A 669 -45.15 -10.28 24.51
N ALA A 670 -45.53 -9.51 25.54
CA ALA A 670 -46.45 -8.38 25.39
C ALA A 670 -45.81 -7.08 24.83
N ARG A 671 -44.48 -7.03 24.67
CA ARG A 671 -43.75 -5.80 24.28
C ARG A 671 -43.18 -5.79 22.85
N TRP A 672 -43.40 -6.85 22.08
CA TRP A 672 -42.97 -6.95 20.68
C TRP A 672 -44.12 -6.60 19.75
N ALA A 673 -44.72 -5.42 19.95
CA ALA A 673 -45.49 -4.83 18.86
C ALA A 673 -44.51 -4.59 17.69
N PRO A 674 -44.79 -5.06 16.46
CA PRO A 674 -43.86 -4.97 15.33
C PRO A 674 -43.35 -3.54 15.05
N GLY A 675 -44.10 -2.51 15.46
CA GLY A 675 -43.66 -1.11 15.40
C GLY A 675 -42.57 -0.71 16.41
N ALA A 676 -42.49 -1.36 17.57
CA ALA A 676 -41.47 -1.07 18.59
C ALA A 676 -40.10 -1.64 18.19
N LEU A 677 -40.08 -2.83 17.57
CA LEU A 677 -38.85 -3.42 17.06
C LEU A 677 -38.24 -2.61 15.93
N ALA A 678 -39.04 -2.20 14.94
CA ALA A 678 -38.56 -1.35 13.85
C ALA A 678 -37.94 -0.05 14.39
N ARG A 679 -38.55 0.56 15.41
CA ARG A 679 -38.02 1.77 16.07
C ARG A 679 -36.68 1.53 16.78
N ASN A 680 -36.58 0.43 17.53
CA ASN A 680 -35.35 0.07 18.24
C ASN A 680 -34.22 -0.30 17.27
N VAL A 681 -34.54 -0.96 16.14
CA VAL A 681 -33.58 -1.28 15.09
C VAL A 681 -33.07 0.00 14.41
N VAL A 682 -33.97 0.93 14.05
CA VAL A 682 -33.56 2.22 13.46
C VAL A 682 -32.70 3.01 14.44
N ARG A 683 -33.08 3.06 15.72
CA ARG A 683 -32.28 3.72 16.77
C ARG A 683 -30.88 3.11 16.90
N SER A 684 -30.80 1.78 16.99
CA SER A 684 -29.54 1.06 17.09
C SER A 684 -28.65 1.27 15.86
N ALA A 685 -29.22 1.21 14.66
CA ALA A 685 -28.49 1.44 13.41
C ALA A 685 -27.92 2.86 13.33
N LEU A 686 -28.67 3.87 13.77
CA LEU A 686 -28.21 5.26 13.78
C LEU A 686 -27.14 5.51 14.84
N THR A 687 -27.28 4.92 16.04
CA THR A 687 -26.20 4.92 17.03
C THR A 687 -24.94 4.23 16.50
N GLY A 688 -25.09 3.09 15.82
CA GLY A 688 -23.97 2.38 15.19
C GLY A 688 -23.28 3.21 14.11
N ALA A 689 -24.04 3.91 13.26
CA ALA A 689 -23.48 4.81 12.25
C ALA A 689 -22.72 5.98 12.88
N ALA A 690 -23.26 6.59 13.94
CA ALA A 690 -22.59 7.67 14.66
C ALA A 690 -21.25 7.21 15.25
N VAL A 691 -21.22 6.06 15.94
CA VAL A 691 -19.98 5.48 16.50
C VAL A 691 -18.98 5.13 15.39
N LEU A 692 -19.45 4.56 14.28
CA LEU A 692 -18.60 4.26 13.12
C LEU A 692 -17.93 5.52 12.57
N LEU A 693 -18.67 6.63 12.46
CA LEU A 693 -18.14 7.91 12.00
C LEU A 693 -17.14 8.52 12.97
N ASP A 694 -17.38 8.44 14.28
CA ASP A 694 -16.41 8.86 15.28
C ASP A 694 -15.10 8.07 15.17
N TYR A 695 -15.17 6.76 14.95
CA TYR A 695 -14.00 5.92 14.68
C TYR A 695 -13.29 6.29 13.37
N CYS A 696 -14.03 6.56 12.29
CA CYS A 696 -13.44 7.02 11.03
C CYS A 696 -12.71 8.36 11.20
N LEU A 697 -13.30 9.31 11.94
CA LEU A 697 -12.66 10.60 12.24
C LEU A 697 -11.42 10.44 13.12
N MET A 698 -11.46 9.52 14.09
CA MET A 698 -10.28 9.16 14.89
C MET A 698 -9.15 8.60 14.01
N LEU A 699 -9.47 7.70 13.07
CA LEU A 699 -8.48 7.16 12.11
C LEU A 699 -7.85 8.28 11.28
N VAL A 700 -8.64 9.25 10.82
CA VAL A 700 -8.12 10.43 10.10
C VAL A 700 -7.11 11.21 10.95
N VAL A 701 -7.34 11.38 12.25
CA VAL A 701 -6.37 12.04 13.14
C VAL A 701 -5.08 11.25 13.28
N VAL A 702 -5.17 9.91 13.32
CA VAL A 702 -4.01 9.01 13.41
C VAL A 702 -3.17 9.02 12.12
N THR A 703 -3.71 9.51 10.98
CA THR A 703 -2.89 9.66 9.77
C THR A 703 -1.87 10.79 9.87
N PHE A 704 -1.93 11.68 10.86
CA PHE A 704 -1.06 12.86 11.00
C PHE A 704 -1.04 13.78 9.75
N ASN A 705 -2.05 13.69 8.87
CA ASN A 705 -2.17 14.56 7.72
C ASN A 705 -2.87 15.87 8.11
N LEU A 706 -2.12 16.97 8.11
CA LEU A 706 -2.62 18.25 8.64
C LEU A 706 -3.88 18.74 7.91
N GLY A 707 -3.95 18.60 6.58
CA GLY A 707 -5.10 19.09 5.83
C GLY A 707 -6.38 18.29 6.08
N LEU A 708 -6.27 16.97 6.29
CA LEU A 708 -7.43 16.15 6.65
C LEU A 708 -7.95 16.48 8.07
N ILE A 709 -7.03 16.71 9.02
CA ILE A 709 -7.37 17.10 10.40
C ILE A 709 -8.09 18.46 10.40
N LEU A 710 -7.56 19.45 9.68
CA LEU A 710 -8.21 20.76 9.56
C LEU A 710 -9.58 20.65 8.89
N SER A 711 -9.71 19.81 7.88
CA SER A 711 -10.97 19.55 7.17
C SER A 711 -12.03 18.94 8.09
N ALA A 712 -11.68 17.92 8.86
CA ALA A 712 -12.57 17.31 9.84
C ALA A 712 -13.01 18.30 10.92
N THR A 713 -12.05 19.07 11.47
CA THR A 713 -12.32 20.08 12.52
C THR A 713 -13.24 21.18 12.00
N LEU A 714 -12.97 21.68 10.78
CA LEU A 714 -13.78 22.72 10.14
C LEU A 714 -15.19 22.22 9.83
N GLY A 715 -15.34 20.98 9.37
CA GLY A 715 -16.66 20.35 9.18
C GLY A 715 -17.47 20.27 10.48
N PHE A 716 -16.82 19.90 11.59
CA PHE A 716 -17.49 19.86 12.89
C PHE A 716 -17.93 21.26 13.37
N CYS A 717 -17.06 22.26 13.23
CA CYS A 717 -17.39 23.66 13.55
C CYS A 717 -18.56 24.18 12.71
N LEU A 718 -18.55 23.94 11.40
CA LEU A 718 -19.63 24.35 10.50
C LEU A 718 -20.95 23.64 10.83
N GLY A 719 -20.92 22.34 11.14
CA GLY A 719 -22.11 21.60 11.56
C GLY A 719 -22.70 22.14 12.87
N ALA A 720 -21.84 22.49 13.84
CA ALA A 720 -22.28 23.09 15.09
C ALA A 720 -22.92 24.48 14.88
N LEU A 721 -22.35 25.32 14.01
CA LEU A 721 -22.92 26.64 13.68
C LEU A 721 -24.24 26.52 12.92
N ALA A 722 -24.29 25.64 11.92
CA ALA A 722 -25.46 25.48 11.05
C ALA A 722 -26.67 24.91 11.79
N PHE A 723 -26.46 23.98 12.73
CA PHE A 723 -27.56 23.28 13.40
C PHE A 723 -27.69 23.58 14.90
N GLY A 724 -26.74 24.29 15.51
CA GLY A 724 -26.75 24.57 16.96
C GLY A 724 -27.97 25.37 17.42
N HIS A 725 -28.39 26.36 16.63
CA HIS A 725 -29.55 27.20 16.94
C HIS A 725 -30.89 26.44 16.85
N LEU A 726 -30.95 25.32 16.12
CA LEU A 726 -32.18 24.50 16.04
C LEU A 726 -32.43 23.74 17.34
N GLY A 727 -31.37 23.30 18.03
CA GLY A 727 -31.47 22.64 19.33
C GLY A 727 -32.07 23.57 20.40
N GLU A 728 -31.67 24.84 20.41
CA GLU A 728 -32.23 25.84 21.33
C GLU A 728 -33.72 26.09 21.07
N ARG A 729 -34.15 26.11 19.82
CA ARG A 729 -35.56 26.28 19.47
C ARG A 729 -36.41 25.08 19.85
N VAL A 730 -35.91 23.86 19.66
CA VAL A 730 -36.61 22.63 20.07
C VAL A 730 -36.68 22.52 21.59
N ALA A 731 -35.59 22.84 22.30
CA ALA A 731 -35.59 22.88 23.76
C ALA A 731 -36.52 23.96 24.32
N ALA A 732 -36.55 25.16 23.71
CA ALA A 732 -37.47 26.22 24.07
C ALA A 732 -38.93 25.86 23.78
N ALA A 733 -39.22 25.21 22.65
CA ALA A 733 -40.55 24.72 22.30
C ALA A 733 -41.03 23.61 23.26
N ALA A 734 -40.13 22.69 23.63
CA ALA A 734 -40.42 21.65 24.62
C ALA A 734 -40.65 22.24 26.02
N ALA A 735 -39.86 23.24 26.42
CA ALA A 735 -40.05 23.96 27.68
C ALA A 735 -41.37 24.75 27.70
N ALA A 736 -41.72 25.41 26.59
CA ALA A 736 -43.00 26.11 26.46
C ALA A 736 -44.19 25.14 26.54
N ALA A 737 -44.11 23.98 25.89
CA ALA A 737 -45.14 22.94 25.98
C ALA A 737 -45.28 22.37 27.42
N ALA A 738 -44.18 22.25 28.17
CA ALA A 738 -44.21 21.77 29.55
C ALA A 738 -44.84 22.78 30.55
N VAL A 739 -44.80 24.08 30.24
CA VAL A 739 -45.41 25.13 31.09
C VAL A 739 -46.93 25.13 30.97
N ASP A 740 -47.47 24.82 29.78
CA ASP A 740 -48.92 24.88 29.52
C ASP A 740 -49.70 23.75 30.25
N VAL A 741 -49.05 22.63 30.55
CA VAL A 741 -49.69 21.48 31.23
C VAL A 741 -49.83 21.67 32.74
N ARG A 742 -49.15 22.66 33.36
CA ARG A 742 -49.11 22.81 34.83
C ARG A 742 -50.06 23.88 35.39
N ALA A 743 -50.87 24.53 34.57
CA ALA A 743 -51.91 25.43 35.04
C ALA A 743 -53.22 24.67 35.31
N PRO A 744 -53.61 24.41 36.58
CA PRO A 744 -54.96 23.92 36.87
C PRO A 744 -55.96 25.00 36.45
N PRO A 745 -57.14 24.63 35.91
CA PRO A 745 -58.17 25.59 35.54
C PRO A 745 -58.70 26.25 36.81
N MET A 746 -58.16 27.41 37.18
CA MET A 746 -58.79 28.27 38.16
C MET A 746 -60.01 28.90 37.52
N ALA A 747 -61.17 28.43 37.94
CA ALA A 747 -62.47 28.99 37.61
C ALA A 747 -62.50 30.48 37.94
N VAL A 748 -62.62 31.32 36.91
CA VAL A 748 -62.84 32.76 37.04
C VAL A 748 -64.33 33.01 37.23
N PRO A 749 -64.76 33.71 38.30
CA PRO A 749 -66.14 34.13 38.45
C PRO A 749 -66.44 35.35 37.57
N ARG A 750 -67.65 35.37 37.04
CA ARG A 750 -68.21 36.36 36.13
C ARG A 750 -68.75 37.58 36.91
N THR A 751 -68.65 38.75 36.28
CA THR A 751 -69.34 40.04 36.57
C THR A 751 -68.77 40.87 37.74
N THR A 752 -68.50 42.18 37.62
CA THR A 752 -69.47 43.24 37.25
C THR A 752 -68.78 44.53 36.77
N SER A 753 -69.39 45.15 35.75
CA SER A 753 -69.40 46.55 35.29
C SER A 753 -68.75 47.65 36.17
N LEU A 754 -67.93 48.52 35.56
CA LEU A 754 -68.06 50.00 35.64
C LEU A 754 -67.24 50.75 34.57
N GLN A 755 -67.79 51.91 34.22
CA GLN A 755 -67.63 52.78 33.05
C GLN A 755 -66.33 53.64 32.98
N PRO A 756 -66.12 54.40 31.88
CA PRO A 756 -64.84 54.96 31.45
C PRO A 756 -64.58 56.40 31.91
N THR A 757 -63.32 56.85 31.84
CA THR A 757 -62.94 58.26 31.75
C THR A 757 -61.86 58.48 30.67
N PRO A 758 -61.87 59.64 29.97
CA PRO A 758 -60.95 59.96 28.87
C PRO A 758 -59.78 60.88 29.30
N GLU A 759 -58.93 61.23 28.33
CA GLU A 759 -57.81 62.22 28.38
C GLU A 759 -56.51 61.68 29.02
N ASN A 760 -55.29 61.91 28.53
CA ASN A 760 -54.79 62.88 27.55
C ASN A 760 -53.41 62.43 26.99
N ASP A 761 -53.04 63.06 25.87
CA ASP A 761 -51.77 63.05 25.13
C ASP A 761 -50.46 62.94 25.94
N THR A 762 -49.42 62.30 25.37
CA THR A 762 -48.27 63.02 24.75
C THR A 762 -47.20 62.07 24.18
N ASP A 763 -46.90 62.30 22.90
CA ASP A 763 -45.60 62.32 22.21
C ASP A 763 -44.36 61.65 22.83
N LEU A 764 -43.76 60.73 22.05
CA LEU A 764 -42.34 60.84 21.66
C LEU A 764 -42.02 59.92 20.46
N GLN A 765 -42.14 60.49 19.26
CA GLN A 765 -41.31 60.14 18.11
C GLN A 765 -39.95 60.82 18.26
N TYR A 766 -38.84 60.13 17.96
CA TYR A 766 -37.57 60.63 17.38
C TYR A 766 -36.54 59.47 17.41
N ILE A 767 -35.62 59.24 16.48
CA ILE A 767 -35.40 59.64 15.08
C ILE A 767 -34.42 58.60 14.49
N THR A 768 -34.53 58.41 13.19
CA THR A 768 -33.65 57.66 12.29
C THR A 768 -32.52 58.55 11.76
N SER A 769 -31.25 58.11 11.71
CA SER A 769 -30.23 58.53 10.70
C SER A 769 -28.90 57.76 10.90
N HIS A 770 -28.42 56.98 9.90
CA HIS A 770 -27.34 57.32 8.92
C HIS A 770 -26.01 57.73 9.59
N GLN A 771 -24.80 57.26 9.28
CA GLN A 771 -24.17 56.75 8.05
C GLN A 771 -22.77 56.11 8.39
N PRO A 772 -22.09 55.41 7.44
CA PRO A 772 -20.79 54.74 7.62
C PRO A 772 -19.61 55.47 6.91
N LEU A 773 -18.34 55.19 7.29
CA LEU A 773 -17.06 55.47 6.58
C LEU A 773 -15.87 54.96 7.45
N PRO A 774 -14.60 54.83 6.97
CA PRO A 774 -14.07 54.22 5.74
C PRO A 774 -12.80 53.31 6.00
N PRO A 775 -12.12 52.75 4.98
CA PRO A 775 -11.06 51.74 5.15
C PRO A 775 -9.64 52.31 5.26
N HIS A 776 -8.79 51.66 6.05
CA HIS A 776 -7.36 51.95 6.13
C HIS A 776 -6.58 51.27 5.00
N THR A 777 -5.93 52.10 4.18
CA THR A 777 -4.84 51.76 3.26
C THR A 777 -3.52 52.15 3.93
N LEU A 778 -2.53 51.26 3.96
CA LEU A 778 -1.13 51.62 4.21
C LEU A 778 -0.22 50.61 3.51
N GLY A 779 0.43 51.09 2.44
CA GLY A 779 1.53 50.40 1.78
C GLY A 779 2.84 50.60 2.54
N VAL A 780 3.75 49.65 2.38
CA VAL A 780 5.16 49.80 2.79
C VAL A 780 6.05 49.53 1.58
N ARG A 781 7.03 50.42 1.48
CA ARG A 781 7.92 50.72 0.38
C ARG A 781 9.21 49.93 0.53
N ILE A 782 9.76 49.54 -0.61
CA ILE A 782 11.09 48.95 -0.81
C ILE A 782 12.18 49.94 -0.38
N GLN A 783 13.17 49.43 0.36
CA GLN A 783 14.57 49.82 0.26
C GLN A 783 15.45 48.61 0.50
#